data_AF-T0QZ08-F1
#
_entry.id   AF-T0QZ08-F1
#
_cell.length_a   1.000
_cell.length_b   1.000
_cell.length_c   1.000
_cell.angle_alpha   90.00
_cell.angle_beta   90.00
_cell.angle_gamma   90.00
#
_symmetry.space_group_name_H-M   'P 1'
#
loop_
_entity.id
_entity.type
_entity.pdbx_description
1 polymer ?
#
loop_
_entity_poly.entity_id
_entity_poly.type
_entity_poly.pdbx_seq_one_letter_code
_entity_poly.pdbx_strand_id
1 'polypeptide(L)'
;MTTLQFPEGFMWGTATASYQIEGAADEGGRGLSIWDAFSKTPGKVLQGHTGDKAVDHYHLYKEDVQLMANMGLKHYRLSISWPRILPTGRTDHINEEGIAFYNNLIDELLAHGIQPIATLYHWDLPLALQTEFDGLLGGKVLIDAFTAYARLCFERFGDRVKQWLTLNEPWCSTMLGHGSGDMAPGRKHKCKTEVYTAGHNLLLCHAHAVNVYRTEFQETQGGQIAITLNCDWREPKPSDDPVEQAQNADAAERHLLFDLGWFADPVYFGDYPEVMKTRLGDRLPRFTPEESALLKGSSDFFGLNHYGTAYVEPSDAYLANEPCGHEGVIWEDVGTKQTSDDAWLRTDMGWNAVPWGFRKLLMWIQARYAPVGGIIVTENGCAVADDDQAVAAKDYFRVNFYRGYLAEMHKAITEFNVDVRGYYAWSFIDNYEWAFGYTKRFGLHWVNYETMERMPKASAIWFGHLLAHGITPIVTLYHWDLPLALQTELDGYLGGKPVIDAFTAYARLCFERFGDRVKQWITINEPWVISLLGFGIGVLAPGRKHNGKTEPYIAGHNLLLWHAHAVNVYRTEFQETQNGQIGMTFNCDWRAPKPTENPVEQAQNADAAERAVLFDLGWFADPIYFGDYPEVMKTRLGDRLPRFTPEESALLKGSNDFFGLNHYSTAYVEPSDAFLANEVCGSDGIIFDDAGVKMSADDAWPRTDVGWNVVPWGFRKLLVWIQARYAPAGGIIVTEN
;
A
#
# COMPACT_ATOMS: atom_id res chain seq x y z
N MET A 1 5.70 7.50 -13.97
CA MET A 1 4.52 7.19 -13.14
C MET A 1 4.13 8.47 -12.42
N THR A 2 2.83 8.72 -12.25
CA THR A 2 2.24 10.01 -11.86
C THR A 2 2.05 10.10 -10.35
N THR A 3 1.86 11.30 -9.81
CA THR A 3 1.36 11.48 -8.43
C THR A 3 0.08 10.69 -8.30
N LEU A 4 -0.05 9.83 -7.30
CA LEU A 4 -1.33 9.16 -7.08
C LEU A 4 -2.27 10.21 -6.45
N GLN A 5 -3.03 10.89 -7.31
CA GLN A 5 -4.05 11.83 -6.90
C GLN A 5 -5.39 11.10 -6.87
N PHE A 6 -5.98 11.03 -5.69
CA PHE A 6 -7.31 10.48 -5.51
C PHE A 6 -8.36 11.59 -5.68
N PRO A 7 -9.62 11.24 -6.00
CA PRO A 7 -10.69 12.21 -6.15
C PRO A 7 -10.80 13.19 -4.97
N GLU A 8 -11.22 14.41 -5.25
CA GLU A 8 -11.51 15.38 -4.17
C GLU A 8 -12.56 14.79 -3.21
N GLY A 9 -12.34 14.95 -1.91
CA GLY A 9 -13.22 14.37 -0.89
C GLY A 9 -13.05 12.86 -0.67
N PHE A 10 -12.01 12.23 -1.21
CA PHE A 10 -11.75 10.81 -0.99
C PHE A 10 -11.60 10.48 0.51
N MET A 11 -12.35 9.49 0.97
CA MET A 11 -12.41 9.12 2.38
C MET A 11 -11.24 8.21 2.75
N TRP A 12 -10.23 8.79 3.37
CA TRP A 12 -9.14 8.01 3.96
C TRP A 12 -9.42 7.71 5.43
N GLY A 13 -9.37 6.43 5.78
CA GLY A 13 -9.57 5.98 7.15
C GLY A 13 -8.87 4.69 7.51
N THR A 14 -9.12 4.26 8.74
CA THR A 14 -8.78 2.92 9.27
C THR A 14 -10.03 2.29 9.86
N ALA A 15 -10.03 0.97 10.01
CA ALA A 15 -11.17 0.23 10.53
C ALA A 15 -10.81 -0.67 11.71
N THR A 16 -11.80 -0.94 12.57
CA THR A 16 -11.77 -1.91 13.67
C THR A 16 -13.14 -2.57 13.89
N ALA A 17 -13.19 -3.58 14.76
CA ALA A 17 -14.41 -4.23 15.21
C ALA A 17 -14.47 -4.33 16.73
N SER A 18 -15.67 -4.13 17.29
CA SER A 18 -15.99 -4.11 18.73
C SER A 18 -15.35 -5.27 19.49
N TYR A 19 -15.70 -6.51 19.15
CA TYR A 19 -15.20 -7.68 19.87
C TYR A 19 -13.68 -7.88 19.74
N GLN A 20 -13.07 -7.36 18.68
CA GLN A 20 -11.63 -7.49 18.45
C GLN A 20 -10.81 -6.55 19.33
N ILE A 21 -11.34 -5.35 19.66
CA ILE A 21 -10.58 -4.30 20.34
C ILE A 21 -11.10 -3.89 21.72
N GLU A 22 -12.42 -3.93 21.95
CA GLU A 22 -13.04 -3.27 23.11
C GLU A 22 -12.61 -3.90 24.42
N GLY A 23 -12.73 -5.22 24.54
CA GLY A 23 -12.60 -5.90 25.82
C GLY A 23 -13.77 -5.54 26.75
N ALA A 24 -13.49 -5.54 28.06
CA ALA A 24 -14.47 -5.23 29.10
C ALA A 24 -15.78 -6.02 28.90
N ALA A 25 -15.62 -7.33 28.65
CA ALA A 25 -16.69 -8.20 28.16
C ALA A 25 -17.82 -8.43 29.18
N ASP A 26 -17.51 -8.29 30.48
CA ASP A 26 -18.42 -8.42 31.62
C ASP A 26 -18.60 -7.11 32.40
N GLU A 27 -18.20 -5.97 31.82
CA GLU A 27 -18.29 -4.65 32.44
C GLU A 27 -19.42 -3.80 31.84
N GLY A 28 -19.83 -2.78 32.60
CA GLY A 28 -20.77 -1.75 32.16
C GLY A 28 -22.12 -2.29 31.65
N GLY A 29 -22.59 -3.42 32.20
CA GLY A 29 -23.89 -4.01 31.87
C GLY A 29 -23.96 -4.75 30.52
N ARG A 30 -22.82 -4.99 29.84
CA ARG A 30 -22.78 -5.74 28.58
C ARG A 30 -23.27 -7.18 28.75
N GLY A 31 -24.13 -7.63 27.83
CA GLY A 31 -24.50 -9.04 27.70
C GLY A 31 -23.46 -9.86 26.94
N LEU A 32 -23.56 -11.19 27.00
CA LEU A 32 -22.68 -12.07 26.22
C LEU A 32 -23.07 -12.06 24.74
N SER A 33 -22.09 -12.10 23.85
CA SER A 33 -22.25 -12.43 22.44
C SER A 33 -22.01 -13.93 22.18
N ILE A 34 -22.31 -14.38 20.96
CA ILE A 34 -21.92 -15.70 20.48
C ILE A 34 -20.41 -15.92 20.49
N TRP A 35 -19.61 -14.86 20.33
CA TRP A 35 -18.15 -14.94 20.36
C TRP A 35 -17.60 -15.12 21.78
N ASP A 36 -18.26 -14.55 22.80
CA ASP A 36 -17.91 -14.78 24.20
C ASP A 36 -18.05 -16.27 24.56
N ALA A 37 -19.13 -16.91 24.10
CA ALA A 37 -19.35 -18.34 24.30
C ALA A 37 -18.41 -19.21 23.44
N PHE A 38 -18.21 -18.84 22.17
CA PHE A 38 -17.38 -19.59 21.24
C PHE A 38 -15.91 -19.61 21.69
N SER A 39 -15.36 -18.45 22.07
CA SER A 39 -13.96 -18.35 22.52
C SER A 39 -13.66 -19.12 23.81
N LYS A 40 -14.65 -19.23 24.70
CA LYS A 40 -14.56 -20.03 25.92
C LYS A 40 -14.79 -21.54 25.68
N THR A 41 -15.12 -21.96 24.46
CA THR A 41 -15.28 -23.37 24.12
C THR A 41 -13.92 -24.00 23.76
N PRO A 42 -13.48 -25.07 24.46
CA PRO A 42 -12.17 -25.68 24.20
C PRO A 42 -11.95 -26.08 22.73
N GLY A 43 -10.80 -25.68 22.18
CA GLY A 43 -10.38 -26.02 20.82
C GLY A 43 -11.02 -25.18 19.70
N LYS A 44 -11.89 -24.21 20.02
CA LYS A 44 -12.49 -23.31 19.03
C LYS A 44 -11.62 -22.11 18.67
N VAL A 45 -10.77 -21.67 19.58
CA VAL A 45 -9.83 -20.56 19.37
C VAL A 45 -8.41 -21.03 19.68
N LEU A 46 -7.46 -20.60 18.85
CA LEU A 46 -6.06 -20.95 19.00
C LEU A 46 -5.53 -20.53 20.38
N GLN A 47 -4.82 -21.45 21.04
CA GLN A 47 -4.28 -21.28 22.39
C GLN A 47 -5.32 -20.96 23.49
N GLY A 48 -6.62 -21.10 23.20
CA GLY A 48 -7.69 -20.81 24.16
C GLY A 48 -7.84 -19.31 24.48
N HIS A 49 -7.35 -18.43 23.59
CA HIS A 49 -7.51 -16.99 23.74
C HIS A 49 -8.99 -16.57 23.75
N THR A 50 -9.30 -15.50 24.50
CA THR A 50 -10.62 -14.87 24.52
C THR A 50 -10.52 -13.38 24.19
N GLY A 51 -11.64 -12.81 23.74
CA GLY A 51 -11.80 -11.36 23.54
C GLY A 51 -12.18 -10.61 24.83
N ASP A 52 -12.09 -11.26 26.01
CA ASP A 52 -12.57 -10.67 27.28
C ASP A 52 -11.89 -9.34 27.60
N LYS A 53 -10.56 -9.28 27.37
CA LYS A 53 -9.74 -8.07 27.50
C LYS A 53 -9.43 -7.41 26.15
N ALA A 54 -9.29 -8.19 25.08
CA ALA A 54 -8.87 -7.69 23.76
C ALA A 54 -7.62 -6.80 23.87
N VAL A 55 -7.70 -5.55 23.38
CA VAL A 55 -6.69 -4.51 23.62
C VAL A 55 -7.21 -3.38 24.50
N ASP A 56 -8.29 -3.63 25.24
CA ASP A 56 -8.83 -2.74 26.26
C ASP A 56 -9.23 -1.35 25.73
N HIS A 57 -9.68 -1.29 24.47
CA HIS A 57 -10.13 -0.04 23.84
C HIS A 57 -11.31 0.59 24.58
N TYR A 58 -12.16 -0.21 25.25
CA TYR A 58 -13.27 0.31 26.04
C TYR A 58 -12.82 1.34 27.09
N HIS A 59 -11.67 1.10 27.72
CA HIS A 59 -11.07 2.01 28.69
C HIS A 59 -10.10 3.02 28.06
N LEU A 60 -9.41 2.63 26.98
CA LEU A 60 -8.30 3.37 26.37
C LEU A 60 -8.68 4.15 25.11
N TYR A 61 -9.97 4.27 24.78
CA TYR A 61 -10.41 4.90 23.53
C TYR A 61 -9.87 6.30 23.30
N LYS A 62 -9.66 7.10 24.35
CA LYS A 62 -9.08 8.46 24.21
C LYS A 62 -7.63 8.43 23.72
N GLU A 63 -6.84 7.48 24.21
CA GLU A 63 -5.46 7.27 23.75
C GLU A 63 -5.47 6.82 22.28
N ASP A 64 -6.33 5.86 21.95
CA ASP A 64 -6.46 5.35 20.59
C ASP A 64 -6.92 6.45 19.61
N VAL A 65 -7.88 7.31 19.99
CA VAL A 65 -8.31 8.47 19.18
C VAL A 65 -7.19 9.50 19.03
N GLN A 66 -6.41 9.76 20.08
CA GLN A 66 -5.26 10.67 19.99
C GLN A 66 -4.19 10.13 19.04
N LEU A 67 -3.94 8.82 19.01
CA LEU A 67 -3.05 8.18 18.04
C LEU A 67 -3.59 8.31 16.61
N MET A 68 -4.91 8.13 16.41
CA MET A 68 -5.54 8.38 15.10
C MET A 68 -5.35 9.82 14.63
N ALA A 69 -5.52 10.78 15.54
CA ALA A 69 -5.33 12.20 15.25
C ALA A 69 -3.87 12.52 14.89
N ASN A 70 -2.91 11.91 15.59
CA ASN A 70 -1.48 12.07 15.32
C ASN A 70 -1.07 11.53 13.93
N MET A 71 -1.73 10.48 13.46
CA MET A 71 -1.56 9.98 12.08
C MET A 71 -2.18 10.90 11.02
N GLY A 72 -3.04 11.84 11.41
CA GLY A 72 -3.76 12.72 10.49
C GLY A 72 -5.02 12.09 9.89
N LEU A 73 -5.58 11.04 10.50
CA LEU A 73 -6.80 10.38 10.02
C LEU A 73 -8.00 11.35 9.97
N LYS A 74 -8.88 11.13 8.99
CA LYS A 74 -10.13 11.92 8.82
C LYS A 74 -11.38 11.09 8.92
N HIS A 75 -11.28 9.78 8.72
CA HIS A 75 -12.39 8.85 8.86
C HIS A 75 -11.97 7.67 9.73
N TYR A 76 -12.88 7.18 10.56
CA TYR A 76 -12.67 5.98 11.36
C TYR A 76 -13.90 5.10 11.29
N ARG A 77 -13.69 3.85 10.86
CA ARG A 77 -14.72 2.83 10.85
C ARG A 77 -14.68 2.03 12.14
N LEU A 78 -15.79 2.05 12.86
CA LEU A 78 -16.01 1.29 14.08
C LEU A 78 -17.25 0.42 13.95
N SER A 79 -17.39 -0.59 14.81
CA SER A 79 -18.68 -1.28 15.01
C SER A 79 -19.24 -1.04 16.41
N ILE A 80 -20.56 -1.07 16.51
CA ILE A 80 -21.29 -0.96 17.77
C ILE A 80 -21.63 -2.38 18.23
N SER A 81 -21.24 -2.73 19.45
CA SER A 81 -21.51 -4.05 20.01
C SER A 81 -22.98 -4.15 20.41
N TRP A 82 -23.74 -4.91 19.64
CA TRP A 82 -25.17 -5.15 19.91
C TRP A 82 -25.43 -5.61 21.36
N PRO A 83 -24.73 -6.62 21.92
CA PRO A 83 -24.97 -7.03 23.29
C PRO A 83 -24.48 -6.02 24.34
N ARG A 84 -23.68 -5.02 23.97
CA ARG A 84 -23.35 -3.90 24.87
C ARG A 84 -24.50 -2.89 24.95
N ILE A 85 -25.24 -2.68 23.85
CA ILE A 85 -26.41 -1.77 23.82
C ILE A 85 -27.68 -2.48 24.34
N LEU A 86 -27.91 -3.70 23.88
CA LEU A 86 -29.07 -4.54 24.22
C LEU A 86 -28.57 -5.90 24.70
N PRO A 87 -28.34 -6.11 26.01
CA PRO A 87 -27.76 -7.35 26.55
C PRO A 87 -28.50 -8.64 26.19
N THR A 88 -29.82 -8.58 26.01
CA THR A 88 -30.68 -9.70 25.55
C THR A 88 -30.85 -9.72 24.02
N GLY A 89 -30.33 -8.72 23.32
CA GLY A 89 -30.55 -8.45 21.90
C GLY A 89 -31.90 -7.82 21.55
N ARG A 90 -32.76 -7.56 22.54
CA ARG A 90 -34.08 -6.95 22.35
C ARG A 90 -34.19 -5.66 23.19
N THR A 91 -35.15 -4.81 22.84
CA THR A 91 -35.38 -3.52 23.52
C THR A 91 -36.09 -3.64 24.87
N ASP A 92 -36.28 -4.87 25.37
CA ASP A 92 -36.78 -5.13 26.73
C ASP A 92 -35.78 -4.70 27.81
N HIS A 93 -34.49 -4.63 27.48
CA HIS A 93 -33.45 -4.12 28.34
C HIS A 93 -32.42 -3.29 27.55
N ILE A 94 -32.51 -1.96 27.68
CA ILE A 94 -31.54 -1.02 27.09
C ILE A 94 -30.47 -0.70 28.12
N ASN A 95 -29.20 -0.88 27.73
CA ASN A 95 -28.06 -0.54 28.55
C ASN A 95 -27.54 0.87 28.23
N GLU A 96 -27.95 1.85 29.04
CA GLU A 96 -27.56 3.25 28.87
C GLU A 96 -26.06 3.50 29.11
N GLU A 97 -25.36 2.65 29.88
CA GLU A 97 -23.91 2.77 30.06
C GLU A 97 -23.15 2.39 28.78
N GLY A 98 -23.60 1.33 28.10
CA GLY A 98 -23.10 0.97 26.78
C GLY A 98 -23.33 2.08 25.75
N ILE A 99 -24.50 2.71 25.76
CA ILE A 99 -24.82 3.88 24.91
C ILE A 99 -23.90 5.06 25.25
N ALA A 100 -23.64 5.32 26.54
CA ALA A 100 -22.74 6.39 26.97
C ALA A 100 -21.31 6.19 26.46
N PHE A 101 -20.79 4.95 26.45
CA PHE A 101 -19.49 4.65 25.88
C PHE A 101 -19.38 5.07 24.40
N TYR A 102 -20.32 4.64 23.55
CA TYR A 102 -20.27 5.01 22.12
C TYR A 102 -20.51 6.50 21.90
N ASN A 103 -21.36 7.15 22.70
CA ASN A 103 -21.49 8.61 22.66
C ASN A 103 -20.16 9.30 22.93
N ASN A 104 -19.47 8.90 24.00
CA ASN A 104 -18.17 9.48 24.35
C ASN A 104 -17.12 9.22 23.27
N LEU A 105 -17.08 8.02 22.69
CA LEU A 105 -16.17 7.70 21.58
C LEU A 105 -16.45 8.55 20.33
N ILE A 106 -17.73 8.68 19.94
CA ILE A 106 -18.14 9.50 18.80
C ILE A 106 -17.80 10.97 19.03
N ASP A 107 -18.05 11.48 20.23
CA ASP A 107 -17.73 12.87 20.59
C ASP A 107 -16.22 13.12 20.59
N GLU A 108 -15.42 12.18 21.09
CA GLU A 108 -13.95 12.27 21.07
C GLU A 108 -13.40 12.26 19.63
N LEU A 109 -13.92 11.37 18.77
CA LEU A 109 -13.55 11.33 17.34
C LEU A 109 -13.84 12.68 16.66
N LEU A 110 -15.05 13.22 16.87
CA LEU A 110 -15.46 14.50 16.28
C LEU A 110 -14.67 15.68 16.84
N ALA A 111 -14.30 15.66 18.12
CA ALA A 111 -13.44 16.67 18.74
C ALA A 111 -12.05 16.74 18.08
N HIS A 112 -11.57 15.62 17.54
CA HIS A 112 -10.33 15.53 16.75
C HIS A 112 -10.54 15.65 15.23
N GLY A 113 -11.76 15.96 14.79
CA GLY A 113 -12.10 16.12 13.37
C GLY A 113 -12.08 14.81 12.57
N ILE A 114 -12.30 13.68 13.24
CA ILE A 114 -12.39 12.34 12.65
C ILE A 114 -13.86 11.97 12.50
N GLN A 115 -14.31 11.72 11.28
CA GLN A 115 -15.69 11.35 10.99
C GLN A 115 -15.91 9.84 11.23
N PRO A 116 -16.91 9.45 12.05
CA PRO A 116 -17.23 8.06 12.28
C PRO A 116 -18.07 7.47 11.14
N ILE A 117 -17.71 6.27 10.71
CA ILE A 117 -18.59 5.36 9.97
C ILE A 117 -18.91 4.16 10.87
N ALA A 118 -20.19 3.96 11.17
CA ALA A 118 -20.62 2.99 12.17
C ALA A 118 -21.19 1.72 11.52
N THR A 119 -20.62 0.58 11.88
CA THR A 119 -21.13 -0.74 11.53
C THR A 119 -22.04 -1.26 12.65
N LEU A 120 -23.30 -1.57 12.33
CA LEU A 120 -24.28 -2.03 13.33
C LEU A 120 -24.01 -3.47 13.78
N TYR A 121 -23.69 -4.37 12.86
CA TYR A 121 -23.40 -5.77 13.16
C TYR A 121 -22.05 -6.21 12.61
N HIS A 122 -21.13 -6.54 13.51
CA HIS A 122 -19.82 -7.08 13.19
C HIS A 122 -19.61 -8.42 13.93
N TRP A 123 -20.51 -9.36 13.63
CA TRP A 123 -20.47 -10.78 14.03
C TRP A 123 -20.75 -11.08 15.51
N ASP A 124 -20.94 -10.06 16.35
CA ASP A 124 -21.11 -10.17 17.79
C ASP A 124 -22.58 -10.29 18.21
N LEU A 125 -23.33 -11.22 17.59
CA LEU A 125 -24.74 -11.47 17.91
C LEU A 125 -24.94 -11.73 19.42
N PRO A 126 -25.92 -11.10 20.09
CA PRO A 126 -26.27 -11.41 21.48
C PRO A 126 -26.54 -12.90 21.68
N LEU A 127 -25.88 -13.51 22.66
CA LEU A 127 -25.97 -14.95 22.93
C LEU A 127 -27.41 -15.38 23.25
N ALA A 128 -28.19 -14.52 23.92
CA ALA A 128 -29.60 -14.76 24.21
C ALA A 128 -30.42 -15.03 22.95
N LEU A 129 -30.19 -14.28 21.86
CA LEU A 129 -30.85 -14.53 20.57
C LEU A 129 -30.46 -15.88 19.98
N GLN A 130 -29.19 -16.26 20.11
CA GLN A 130 -28.71 -17.56 19.65
C GLN A 130 -29.32 -18.73 20.42
N THR A 131 -29.42 -18.63 21.75
CA THR A 131 -29.88 -19.73 22.61
C THR A 131 -31.39 -19.85 22.68
N GLU A 132 -32.14 -18.75 22.59
CA GLU A 132 -33.60 -18.76 22.71
C GLU A 132 -34.32 -18.89 21.36
N PHE A 133 -33.74 -18.37 20.26
CA PHE A 133 -34.41 -18.27 18.96
C PHE A 133 -33.58 -18.78 17.78
N ASP A 134 -32.54 -19.58 18.06
CA ASP A 134 -31.65 -20.16 17.03
C ASP A 134 -30.85 -19.12 16.21
N GLY A 135 -30.71 -17.91 16.75
CA GLY A 135 -29.84 -16.85 16.24
C GLY A 135 -30.13 -16.48 14.80
N LEU A 136 -29.14 -16.66 13.91
CA LEU A 136 -29.27 -16.32 12.49
C LEU A 136 -30.34 -17.14 11.75
N LEU A 137 -30.82 -18.24 12.33
CA LEU A 137 -31.90 -19.06 11.80
C LEU A 137 -33.29 -18.64 12.30
N GLY A 138 -33.36 -17.69 13.24
CA GLY A 138 -34.59 -17.28 13.95
C GLY A 138 -35.64 -16.54 13.12
N GLY A 139 -35.42 -16.36 11.82
CA GLY A 139 -36.38 -15.75 10.89
C GLY A 139 -36.88 -14.39 11.37
N LYS A 140 -38.21 -14.23 11.44
CA LYS A 140 -38.85 -12.97 11.82
C LYS A 140 -38.38 -12.43 13.18
N VAL A 141 -38.11 -13.28 14.17
CA VAL A 141 -37.69 -12.83 15.51
C VAL A 141 -36.34 -12.10 15.43
N LEU A 142 -35.39 -12.63 14.65
CA LEU A 142 -34.10 -11.99 14.41
C LEU A 142 -34.28 -10.67 13.66
N ILE A 143 -35.08 -10.67 12.59
CA ILE A 143 -35.32 -9.50 11.74
C ILE A 143 -35.92 -8.36 12.57
N ASP A 144 -36.94 -8.65 13.38
CA ASP A 144 -37.57 -7.66 14.27
C ASP A 144 -36.56 -7.13 15.31
N ALA A 145 -35.76 -8.02 15.92
CA ALA A 145 -34.77 -7.64 16.92
C ALA A 145 -33.66 -6.75 16.33
N PHE A 146 -33.12 -7.10 15.18
CA PHE A 146 -32.11 -6.31 14.50
C PHE A 146 -32.67 -4.95 14.04
N THR A 147 -33.91 -4.93 13.53
CA THR A 147 -34.59 -3.70 13.13
C THR A 147 -34.78 -2.75 14.32
N ALA A 148 -35.19 -3.28 15.48
CA ALA A 148 -35.34 -2.50 16.70
C ALA A 148 -33.99 -1.97 17.24
N TYR A 149 -32.94 -2.79 17.18
CA TYR A 149 -31.58 -2.39 17.51
C TYR A 149 -31.06 -1.28 16.58
N ALA A 150 -31.20 -1.45 15.26
CA ALA A 150 -30.80 -0.45 14.27
C ALA A 150 -31.52 0.88 14.49
N ARG A 151 -32.85 0.86 14.69
CA ARG A 151 -33.64 2.04 15.03
C ARG A 151 -33.07 2.76 16.26
N LEU A 152 -32.80 2.03 17.34
CA LEU A 152 -32.24 2.61 18.57
C LEU A 152 -30.87 3.27 18.32
N CYS A 153 -30.00 2.64 17.53
CA CYS A 153 -28.72 3.23 17.16
C CYS A 153 -28.89 4.52 16.34
N PHE A 154 -29.82 4.56 15.38
CA PHE A 154 -30.10 5.77 14.61
C PHE A 154 -30.64 6.90 15.49
N GLU A 155 -31.52 6.58 16.45
CA GLU A 155 -32.04 7.55 17.43
C GLU A 155 -30.95 8.12 18.32
N ARG A 156 -30.02 7.28 18.79
CA ARG A 156 -29.02 7.66 19.80
C ARG A 156 -27.77 8.31 19.21
N PHE A 157 -27.40 7.98 17.98
CA PHE A 157 -26.11 8.36 17.40
C PHE A 157 -26.21 9.06 16.02
N GLY A 158 -27.36 8.97 15.33
CA GLY A 158 -27.50 9.46 13.95
C GLY A 158 -27.53 10.99 13.81
N ASP A 159 -27.63 11.72 14.92
CA ASP A 159 -27.38 13.15 14.95
C ASP A 159 -25.93 13.48 14.53
N ARG A 160 -24.97 12.60 14.87
CA ARG A 160 -23.53 12.75 14.61
C ARG A 160 -22.97 11.78 13.56
N VAL A 161 -23.47 10.55 13.50
CA VAL A 161 -23.03 9.54 12.52
C VAL A 161 -23.76 9.72 11.19
N LYS A 162 -23.00 9.97 10.11
CA LYS A 162 -23.55 10.22 8.76
C LYS A 162 -23.32 9.08 7.77
N GLN A 163 -22.57 8.05 8.17
CA GLN A 163 -22.35 6.87 7.36
C GLN A 163 -22.61 5.62 8.19
N TRP A 164 -23.54 4.80 7.72
CA TRP A 164 -23.98 3.59 8.38
C TRP A 164 -23.68 2.36 7.51
N LEU A 165 -23.19 1.31 8.15
CA LEU A 165 -23.02 -0.01 7.57
C LEU A 165 -23.90 -0.98 8.36
N THR A 166 -24.84 -1.67 7.73
CA THR A 166 -25.73 -2.57 8.48
C THR A 166 -24.99 -3.81 8.96
N LEU A 167 -24.33 -4.52 8.05
CA LEU A 167 -23.67 -5.79 8.29
C LEU A 167 -22.25 -5.72 7.75
N ASN A 168 -21.28 -6.24 8.53
CA ASN A 168 -19.96 -6.61 8.01
C ASN A 168 -19.98 -8.05 7.52
N GLU A 169 -19.58 -8.26 6.27
CA GLU A 169 -19.26 -9.58 5.70
C GLU A 169 -20.30 -10.67 6.07
N PRO A 170 -21.55 -10.53 5.61
CA PRO A 170 -22.57 -11.52 5.90
C PRO A 170 -22.18 -12.92 5.39
N TRP A 171 -21.35 -13.01 4.35
CA TRP A 171 -20.74 -14.26 3.88
C TRP A 171 -19.92 -14.95 5.00
N CYS A 172 -19.12 -14.22 5.77
CA CYS A 172 -18.33 -14.81 6.86
C CYS A 172 -19.23 -15.32 8.00
N SER A 173 -20.23 -14.53 8.41
CA SER A 173 -21.20 -14.91 9.45
C SER A 173 -21.97 -16.20 9.10
N THR A 174 -22.20 -16.45 7.81
CA THR A 174 -22.92 -17.63 7.33
C THR A 174 -21.97 -18.77 7.02
N MET A 175 -21.02 -18.60 6.10
CA MET A 175 -20.13 -19.66 5.62
C MET A 175 -19.24 -20.20 6.73
N LEU A 176 -18.65 -19.32 7.53
CA LEU A 176 -17.75 -19.75 8.60
C LEU A 176 -18.51 -20.09 9.89
N GLY A 177 -19.68 -19.46 10.13
CA GLY A 177 -20.49 -19.68 11.33
C GLY A 177 -21.44 -20.89 11.26
N HIS A 178 -22.03 -21.16 10.10
CA HIS A 178 -23.07 -22.18 9.85
C HIS A 178 -22.70 -23.18 8.74
N GLY A 179 -21.70 -22.87 7.91
CA GLY A 179 -21.16 -23.76 6.88
C GLY A 179 -20.04 -24.66 7.40
N SER A 180 -18.84 -24.10 7.56
CA SER A 180 -17.66 -24.80 8.04
C SER A 180 -17.62 -24.92 9.57
N GLY A 181 -18.24 -23.97 10.29
CA GLY A 181 -18.30 -23.91 11.75
C GLY A 181 -16.96 -23.59 12.41
N ASP A 182 -16.09 -22.88 11.68
CA ASP A 182 -14.76 -22.44 12.13
C ASP A 182 -14.82 -21.11 12.88
N MET A 183 -15.91 -20.35 12.73
CA MET A 183 -16.20 -19.12 13.47
C MET A 183 -17.50 -19.27 14.28
N ALA A 184 -17.79 -18.34 15.19
CA ALA A 184 -19.04 -18.36 15.97
C ALA A 184 -20.28 -18.35 15.07
N PRO A 185 -21.37 -19.09 15.41
CA PRO A 185 -21.56 -19.93 16.60
C PRO A 185 -20.94 -21.34 16.48
N GLY A 186 -20.21 -21.65 15.41
CA GLY A 186 -19.49 -22.92 15.24
C GLY A 186 -20.38 -24.07 14.81
N ARG A 187 -21.50 -23.77 14.13
CA ARG A 187 -22.52 -24.73 13.76
C ARG A 187 -22.15 -25.42 12.44
N LYS A 188 -22.29 -26.76 12.44
CA LYS A 188 -22.00 -27.63 11.26
C LYS A 188 -23.19 -28.52 10.88
N HIS A 189 -24.29 -28.42 11.60
CA HIS A 189 -25.50 -29.19 11.34
C HIS A 189 -26.17 -28.68 10.07
N LYS A 190 -26.57 -29.57 9.15
CA LYS A 190 -27.23 -29.22 7.86
C LYS A 190 -26.58 -28.01 7.16
N CYS A 191 -25.24 -28.00 7.11
CA CYS A 191 -24.46 -26.86 6.65
C CYS A 191 -24.82 -26.40 5.23
N LYS A 192 -25.31 -27.30 4.36
CA LYS A 192 -25.77 -27.00 3.00
C LYS A 192 -27.18 -26.41 2.89
N THR A 193 -27.87 -26.19 4.01
CA THR A 193 -29.19 -25.53 4.05
C THR A 193 -29.15 -24.32 4.98
N GLU A 194 -28.62 -24.51 6.19
CA GLU A 194 -28.65 -23.47 7.22
C GLU A 194 -27.82 -22.24 6.87
N VAL A 195 -26.72 -22.42 6.13
CA VAL A 195 -25.91 -21.32 5.62
C VAL A 195 -26.72 -20.37 4.73
N TYR A 196 -27.61 -20.90 3.88
CA TYR A 196 -28.45 -20.14 2.98
C TYR A 196 -29.66 -19.55 3.70
N THR A 197 -30.22 -20.26 4.69
CA THR A 197 -31.25 -19.70 5.59
C THR A 197 -30.71 -18.51 6.40
N ALA A 198 -29.52 -18.65 6.99
CA ALA A 198 -28.87 -17.57 7.73
C ALA A 198 -28.57 -16.36 6.82
N GLY A 199 -28.05 -16.59 5.61
CA GLY A 199 -27.80 -15.51 4.64
C GLY A 199 -29.07 -14.80 4.20
N HIS A 200 -30.16 -15.54 4.00
CA HIS A 200 -31.47 -14.98 3.69
C HIS A 200 -32.00 -14.08 4.82
N ASN A 201 -31.96 -14.55 6.06
CA ASN A 201 -32.40 -13.75 7.21
C ASN A 201 -31.54 -12.50 7.42
N LEU A 202 -30.23 -12.58 7.19
CA LEU A 202 -29.33 -11.41 7.23
C LEU A 202 -29.67 -10.38 6.14
N LEU A 203 -29.96 -10.81 4.91
CA LEU A 203 -30.42 -9.91 3.85
C LEU A 203 -31.71 -9.18 4.25
N LEU A 204 -32.68 -9.88 4.85
CA LEU A 204 -33.89 -9.26 5.35
C LEU A 204 -33.60 -8.29 6.52
N CYS A 205 -32.71 -8.65 7.45
CA CYS A 205 -32.25 -7.74 8.51
C CYS A 205 -31.68 -6.44 7.93
N HIS A 206 -30.84 -6.53 6.89
CA HIS A 206 -30.31 -5.36 6.18
C HIS A 206 -31.44 -4.52 5.55
N ALA A 207 -32.32 -5.14 4.76
CA ALA A 207 -33.38 -4.43 4.04
C ALA A 207 -34.33 -3.69 5.00
N HIS A 208 -34.69 -4.32 6.11
CA HIS A 208 -35.54 -3.71 7.13
C HIS A 208 -34.85 -2.57 7.88
N ALA A 209 -33.57 -2.70 8.23
CA ALA A 209 -32.81 -1.62 8.86
C ALA A 209 -32.65 -0.40 7.93
N VAL A 210 -32.38 -0.64 6.63
CA VAL A 210 -32.32 0.42 5.61
C VAL A 210 -33.67 1.12 5.46
N ASN A 211 -34.76 0.35 5.39
CA ASN A 211 -36.09 0.94 5.29
C ASN A 211 -36.43 1.82 6.48
N VAL A 212 -36.10 1.39 7.71
CA VAL A 212 -36.25 2.24 8.91
C VAL A 212 -35.43 3.51 8.79
N TYR A 213 -34.14 3.41 8.43
CA TYR A 213 -33.30 4.60 8.27
C TYR A 213 -33.87 5.57 7.23
N ARG A 214 -34.22 5.09 6.04
CA ARG A 214 -34.72 5.92 4.94
C ARG A 214 -36.06 6.60 5.25
N THR A 215 -36.96 5.91 5.95
CA THR A 215 -38.32 6.40 6.20
C THR A 215 -38.46 7.22 7.48
N GLU A 216 -37.61 6.98 8.48
CA GLU A 216 -37.74 7.61 9.80
C GLU A 216 -36.62 8.64 10.07
N PHE A 217 -35.42 8.47 9.50
CA PHE A 217 -34.22 9.22 9.92
C PHE A 217 -33.48 9.98 8.81
N GLN A 218 -33.42 9.45 7.58
CA GLN A 218 -32.53 9.97 6.54
C GLN A 218 -32.83 11.42 6.17
N GLU A 219 -34.10 11.82 6.12
CA GLU A 219 -34.49 13.20 5.83
C GLU A 219 -33.97 14.19 6.89
N THR A 220 -33.99 13.81 8.16
CA THR A 220 -33.59 14.70 9.27
C THR A 220 -32.10 14.62 9.59
N GLN A 221 -31.48 13.45 9.39
CA GLN A 221 -30.08 13.20 9.74
C GLN A 221 -29.12 13.42 8.56
N GLY A 222 -29.59 13.29 7.32
CA GLY A 222 -28.82 13.56 6.11
C GLY A 222 -27.65 12.61 5.83
N GLY A 223 -27.64 11.41 6.45
CA GLY A 223 -26.58 10.41 6.23
C GLY A 223 -26.93 9.37 5.16
N GLN A 224 -25.98 8.47 4.91
CA GLN A 224 -26.08 7.36 3.96
C GLN A 224 -26.00 6.02 4.69
N ILE A 225 -26.65 5.00 4.14
CA ILE A 225 -26.64 3.64 4.68
C ILE A 225 -26.31 2.61 3.60
N ALA A 226 -25.46 1.64 3.94
CA ALA A 226 -25.02 0.59 3.04
C ALA A 226 -24.78 -0.74 3.77
N ILE A 227 -24.40 -1.76 3.01
CA ILE A 227 -23.88 -3.03 3.51
C ILE A 227 -22.41 -3.18 3.12
N THR A 228 -21.60 -3.80 3.97
CA THR A 228 -20.21 -4.18 3.67
C THR A 228 -20.17 -5.65 3.25
N LEU A 229 -19.67 -5.90 2.04
CA LEU A 229 -19.52 -7.23 1.46
C LEU A 229 -18.04 -7.55 1.27
N ASN A 230 -17.65 -8.80 1.49
CA ASN A 230 -16.30 -9.28 1.21
C ASN A 230 -16.23 -10.09 -0.07
N CYS A 231 -15.12 -9.95 -0.78
CA CYS A 231 -14.77 -10.84 -1.87
C CYS A 231 -13.28 -10.76 -2.17
N ASP A 232 -12.67 -11.93 -2.39
CA ASP A 232 -11.36 -12.02 -3.01
C ASP A 232 -11.50 -12.18 -4.52
N TRP A 233 -10.52 -11.69 -5.27
CA TRP A 233 -10.55 -11.85 -6.71
C TRP A 233 -10.31 -13.32 -7.09
N ARG A 234 -11.13 -13.82 -8.02
CA ARG A 234 -11.02 -15.17 -8.55
C ARG A 234 -10.58 -15.08 -10.00
N GLU A 235 -9.31 -15.32 -10.24
CA GLU A 235 -8.73 -15.31 -11.58
C GLU A 235 -8.96 -16.68 -12.25
N PRO A 236 -9.44 -16.74 -13.51
CA PRO A 236 -9.48 -17.99 -14.24
C PRO A 236 -8.08 -18.60 -14.29
N LYS A 237 -7.94 -19.87 -13.91
CA LYS A 237 -6.64 -20.56 -14.02
C LYS A 237 -6.17 -20.54 -15.48
N PRO A 238 -4.96 -20.04 -15.77
CA PRO A 238 -4.47 -19.97 -17.15
C PRO A 238 -4.35 -21.36 -17.78
N SER A 239 -4.84 -21.52 -19.01
CA SER A 239 -4.62 -22.69 -19.86
C SER A 239 -4.39 -22.27 -21.31
N ASP A 240 -3.52 -23.01 -22.00
CA ASP A 240 -3.30 -22.87 -23.45
C ASP A 240 -4.43 -23.53 -24.27
N ASP A 241 -5.26 -24.39 -23.65
CA ASP A 241 -6.45 -24.96 -24.27
C ASP A 241 -7.62 -23.96 -24.20
N PRO A 242 -8.15 -23.47 -25.34
CA PRO A 242 -9.26 -22.52 -25.35
C PRO A 242 -10.54 -23.03 -24.68
N VAL A 243 -10.79 -24.34 -24.68
CA VAL A 243 -11.98 -24.94 -24.06
C VAL A 243 -11.83 -24.93 -22.54
N GLU A 244 -10.68 -25.37 -22.04
CA GLU A 244 -10.38 -25.34 -20.60
C GLU A 244 -10.35 -23.90 -20.09
N GLN A 245 -9.73 -22.98 -20.83
CA GLN A 245 -9.71 -21.55 -20.48
C GLN A 245 -11.12 -20.96 -20.38
N ALA A 246 -12.04 -21.33 -21.28
CA ALA A 246 -13.44 -20.90 -21.21
C ALA A 246 -14.17 -21.49 -20.00
N GLN A 247 -13.89 -22.76 -19.66
CA GLN A 247 -14.44 -23.40 -18.46
C GLN A 247 -13.89 -22.77 -17.17
N ASN A 248 -12.61 -22.42 -17.13
CA ASN A 248 -11.99 -21.71 -16.01
C ASN A 248 -12.58 -20.31 -15.84
N ALA A 249 -12.90 -19.63 -16.95
CA ALA A 249 -13.58 -18.33 -16.92
C ALA A 249 -15.01 -18.43 -16.37
N ASP A 250 -15.79 -19.44 -16.79
CA ASP A 250 -17.11 -19.71 -16.23
C ASP A 250 -17.05 -20.07 -14.74
N ALA A 251 -16.06 -20.86 -14.32
CA ALA A 251 -15.82 -21.18 -12.92
C ALA A 251 -15.49 -19.92 -12.09
N ALA A 252 -14.70 -19.00 -12.64
CA ALA A 252 -14.37 -17.73 -11.98
C ALA A 252 -15.60 -16.84 -11.78
N GLU A 253 -16.41 -16.64 -12.83
CA GLU A 253 -17.64 -15.87 -12.71
C GLU A 253 -18.62 -16.52 -11.72
N ARG A 254 -18.81 -17.84 -11.79
CA ARG A 254 -19.66 -18.57 -10.82
C ARG A 254 -19.17 -18.38 -9.39
N HIS A 255 -17.86 -18.43 -9.16
CA HIS A 255 -17.30 -18.24 -7.82
C HIS A 255 -17.56 -16.82 -7.30
N LEU A 256 -17.32 -15.79 -8.11
CA LEU A 256 -17.65 -14.40 -7.75
C LEU A 256 -19.13 -14.22 -7.45
N LEU A 257 -20.02 -14.90 -8.18
CA LEU A 257 -21.45 -14.87 -7.92
C LEU A 257 -21.86 -15.61 -6.64
N PHE A 258 -21.17 -16.68 -6.25
CA PHE A 258 -21.42 -17.39 -4.99
C PHE A 258 -20.82 -16.67 -3.76
N ASP A 259 -19.72 -15.93 -3.92
CA ASP A 259 -19.10 -15.16 -2.84
C ASP A 259 -19.76 -13.77 -2.71
N LEU A 260 -19.68 -12.95 -3.76
CA LEU A 260 -20.15 -11.57 -3.75
C LEU A 260 -21.59 -11.43 -4.24
N GLY A 261 -21.91 -12.06 -5.38
CA GLY A 261 -23.24 -12.00 -5.99
C GLY A 261 -24.36 -12.50 -5.07
N TRP A 262 -24.07 -13.46 -4.20
CA TRP A 262 -25.03 -14.02 -3.25
C TRP A 262 -25.71 -12.95 -2.39
N PHE A 263 -24.96 -11.93 -1.96
CA PHE A 263 -25.49 -10.81 -1.18
C PHE A 263 -25.70 -9.55 -2.02
N ALA A 264 -24.84 -9.28 -2.99
CA ALA A 264 -24.94 -8.09 -3.82
C ALA A 264 -26.12 -8.13 -4.82
N ASP A 265 -26.38 -9.25 -5.50
CA ASP A 265 -27.50 -9.33 -6.46
C ASP A 265 -28.86 -9.08 -5.78
N PRO A 266 -29.18 -9.64 -4.59
CA PRO A 266 -30.40 -9.26 -3.88
C PRO A 266 -30.48 -7.76 -3.59
N VAL A 267 -29.39 -7.15 -3.13
CA VAL A 267 -29.36 -5.71 -2.78
C VAL A 267 -29.48 -4.80 -4.00
N TYR A 268 -28.94 -5.17 -5.16
CA TYR A 268 -28.93 -4.31 -6.35
C TYR A 268 -30.02 -4.65 -7.37
N PHE A 269 -30.41 -5.93 -7.46
CA PHE A 269 -31.36 -6.44 -8.45
C PHE A 269 -32.66 -6.99 -7.84
N GLY A 270 -32.67 -7.28 -6.53
CA GLY A 270 -33.85 -7.73 -5.79
C GLY A 270 -34.02 -9.25 -5.68
N ASP A 271 -33.11 -10.05 -6.23
CA ASP A 271 -33.18 -11.52 -6.16
C ASP A 271 -31.78 -12.13 -6.23
N TYR A 272 -31.66 -13.41 -5.87
CA TYR A 272 -30.39 -14.15 -5.93
C TYR A 272 -29.88 -14.38 -7.36
N PRO A 273 -28.55 -14.57 -7.55
CA PRO A 273 -27.98 -14.93 -8.84
C PRO A 273 -28.62 -16.20 -9.44
N GLU A 274 -28.85 -16.21 -10.75
CA GLU A 274 -29.48 -17.36 -11.43
C GLU A 274 -28.69 -18.66 -11.27
N VAL A 275 -27.36 -18.56 -11.28
CA VAL A 275 -26.46 -19.71 -11.07
C VAL A 275 -26.65 -20.35 -9.69
N MET A 276 -26.94 -19.55 -8.66
CA MET A 276 -27.24 -20.07 -7.33
C MET A 276 -28.63 -20.72 -7.29
N LYS A 277 -29.65 -20.06 -7.85
CA LYS A 277 -31.02 -20.61 -7.89
C LYS A 277 -31.08 -21.96 -8.60
N THR A 278 -30.39 -22.08 -9.73
CA THR A 278 -30.33 -23.32 -10.50
C THR A 278 -29.59 -24.42 -9.74
N ARG A 279 -28.45 -24.10 -9.13
CA ARG A 279 -27.57 -25.10 -8.50
C ARG A 279 -28.04 -25.55 -7.12
N LEU A 280 -28.64 -24.66 -6.34
CA LEU A 280 -29.05 -24.92 -4.96
C LEU A 280 -30.51 -25.38 -4.84
N GLY A 281 -31.35 -25.05 -5.81
CA GLY A 281 -32.74 -25.52 -5.87
C GLY A 281 -33.56 -25.09 -4.64
N ASP A 282 -34.09 -26.08 -3.92
CA ASP A 282 -34.92 -25.90 -2.73
C ASP A 282 -34.14 -25.53 -1.46
N ARG A 283 -32.80 -25.68 -1.46
CA ARG A 283 -31.95 -25.28 -0.33
C ARG A 283 -31.75 -23.77 -0.23
N LEU A 284 -31.93 -23.06 -1.34
CA LEU A 284 -31.90 -21.60 -1.37
C LEU A 284 -33.31 -21.05 -1.11
N PRO A 285 -33.53 -20.27 -0.03
CA PRO A 285 -34.82 -19.64 0.22
C PRO A 285 -35.23 -18.70 -0.93
N ARG A 286 -36.52 -18.36 -0.99
CA ARG A 286 -37.07 -17.48 -2.03
C ARG A 286 -37.62 -16.22 -1.38
N PHE A 287 -37.28 -15.06 -1.94
CA PHE A 287 -37.89 -13.80 -1.53
C PHE A 287 -39.33 -13.71 -2.01
N THR A 288 -40.22 -13.17 -1.18
CA THR A 288 -41.52 -12.70 -1.65
C THR A 288 -41.35 -11.45 -2.52
N PRO A 289 -42.36 -11.06 -3.33
CA PRO A 289 -42.31 -9.81 -4.08
C PRO A 289 -42.05 -8.58 -3.21
N GLU A 290 -42.59 -8.56 -1.99
CA GLU A 290 -42.40 -7.47 -1.02
C GLU A 290 -40.97 -7.42 -0.48
N GLU A 291 -40.40 -8.57 -0.13
CA GLU A 291 -39.00 -8.68 0.32
C GLU A 291 -38.02 -8.30 -0.80
N SER A 292 -38.28 -8.76 -2.02
CA SER A 292 -37.52 -8.41 -3.22
C SER A 292 -37.51 -6.89 -3.47
N ALA A 293 -38.69 -6.25 -3.33
CA ALA A 293 -38.81 -4.81 -3.48
C ALA A 293 -38.09 -4.04 -2.36
N LEU A 294 -38.07 -4.57 -1.13
CA LEU A 294 -37.37 -3.97 0.01
C LEU A 294 -35.85 -4.04 -0.16
N LEU A 295 -35.34 -5.15 -0.72
CA LEU A 295 -33.91 -5.37 -0.96
C LEU A 295 -33.38 -4.55 -2.13
N LYS A 296 -34.14 -4.44 -3.22
CA LYS A 296 -33.66 -3.77 -4.43
C LYS A 296 -33.32 -2.30 -4.19
N GLY A 297 -32.07 -1.93 -4.39
CA GLY A 297 -31.54 -0.59 -4.17
C GLY A 297 -31.39 -0.22 -2.69
N SER A 298 -31.28 -1.20 -1.79
CA SER A 298 -31.16 -0.97 -0.33
C SER A 298 -29.74 -0.59 0.15
N SER A 299 -28.87 -0.12 -0.74
CA SER A 299 -27.53 0.36 -0.39
C SER A 299 -27.24 1.66 -1.13
N ASP A 300 -26.87 2.71 -0.40
CA ASP A 300 -26.58 4.04 -0.98
C ASP A 300 -25.21 4.07 -1.70
N PHE A 301 -24.27 3.22 -1.26
CA PHE A 301 -22.96 2.99 -1.88
C PHE A 301 -22.59 1.50 -1.76
N PHE A 302 -21.49 1.07 -2.41
CA PHE A 302 -21.00 -0.31 -2.32
C PHE A 302 -19.87 -0.42 -1.30
N GLY A 303 -20.11 -1.05 -0.14
CA GLY A 303 -19.07 -1.35 0.84
C GLY A 303 -18.31 -2.63 0.47
N LEU A 304 -16.98 -2.55 0.34
CA LEU A 304 -16.12 -3.67 -0.07
C LEU A 304 -15.02 -3.97 0.95
N ASN A 305 -14.91 -5.23 1.37
CA ASN A 305 -13.73 -5.78 2.02
C ASN A 305 -12.99 -6.70 1.06
N HIS A 306 -11.67 -6.52 0.95
CA HIS A 306 -10.86 -7.29 0.00
C HIS A 306 -9.44 -7.52 0.53
N TYR A 307 -8.91 -8.74 0.34
CA TYR A 307 -7.63 -9.13 0.92
C TYR A 307 -6.71 -9.87 -0.07
N GLY A 308 -7.24 -10.77 -0.88
CA GLY A 308 -6.42 -11.70 -1.66
C GLY A 308 -6.95 -12.06 -3.04
N THR A 309 -6.24 -13.00 -3.67
CA THR A 309 -6.58 -13.54 -4.99
C THR A 309 -6.25 -15.03 -5.04
N ALA A 310 -7.04 -15.78 -5.79
CA ALA A 310 -6.76 -17.17 -6.13
C ALA A 310 -7.04 -17.44 -7.61
N TYR A 311 -6.33 -18.41 -8.17
CA TYR A 311 -6.76 -19.04 -9.42
C TYR A 311 -7.93 -19.97 -9.15
N VAL A 312 -8.83 -20.10 -10.12
CA VAL A 312 -9.98 -20.98 -10.02
C VAL A 312 -10.26 -21.72 -11.33
N GLU A 313 -10.66 -22.96 -11.19
CA GLU A 313 -11.05 -23.89 -12.25
C GLU A 313 -12.30 -24.69 -11.80
N PRO A 314 -13.10 -25.28 -12.69
CA PRO A 314 -14.20 -26.14 -12.27
C PRO A 314 -13.66 -27.36 -11.50
N SER A 315 -14.38 -27.79 -10.46
CA SER A 315 -14.04 -29.03 -9.76
C SER A 315 -14.36 -30.26 -10.62
N ASP A 316 -13.66 -31.37 -10.41
CA ASP A 316 -13.94 -32.64 -11.12
C ASP A 316 -15.40 -33.08 -10.99
N ALA A 317 -15.98 -32.97 -9.79
CA ALA A 317 -17.39 -33.29 -9.53
C ALA A 317 -18.37 -32.41 -10.35
N TYR A 318 -18.01 -31.13 -10.56
CA TYR A 318 -18.79 -30.22 -11.40
C TYR A 318 -18.75 -30.66 -12.87
N LEU A 319 -17.55 -30.98 -13.39
CA LEU A 319 -17.37 -31.47 -14.77
C LEU A 319 -18.08 -32.81 -15.00
N ALA A 320 -18.13 -33.67 -13.99
CA ALA A 320 -18.84 -34.93 -14.00
C ALA A 320 -20.38 -34.78 -13.86
N ASN A 321 -20.90 -33.56 -13.71
CA ASN A 321 -22.32 -33.27 -13.42
C ASN A 321 -22.84 -34.00 -12.17
N GLU A 322 -22.02 -34.12 -11.14
CA GLU A 322 -22.46 -34.69 -9.86
C GLU A 322 -23.50 -33.78 -9.20
N PRO A 323 -24.60 -34.34 -8.65
CA PRO A 323 -25.67 -33.54 -8.08
C PRO A 323 -25.23 -32.82 -6.80
N CYS A 324 -25.58 -31.54 -6.71
CA CYS A 324 -25.33 -30.71 -5.54
C CYS A 324 -26.38 -30.99 -4.44
N GLY A 325 -26.12 -32.02 -3.63
CA GLY A 325 -27.07 -32.53 -2.64
C GLY A 325 -27.15 -31.75 -1.32
N HIS A 326 -27.92 -32.31 -0.37
CA HIS A 326 -28.08 -31.79 1.00
C HIS A 326 -26.96 -32.22 1.95
N GLU A 327 -26.13 -33.17 1.52
CA GLU A 327 -25.04 -33.77 2.28
C GLU A 327 -23.68 -33.35 1.69
N GLY A 328 -22.60 -33.52 2.45
CA GLY A 328 -21.22 -33.16 2.06
C GLY A 328 -20.73 -31.89 2.74
N VAL A 329 -19.70 -31.26 2.18
CA VAL A 329 -19.13 -30.00 2.72
C VAL A 329 -19.61 -28.79 1.92
N ILE A 330 -19.78 -27.65 2.59
CA ILE A 330 -20.37 -26.45 1.97
C ILE A 330 -19.60 -25.95 0.74
N TRP A 331 -18.28 -26.16 0.69
CA TRP A 331 -17.41 -25.70 -0.39
C TRP A 331 -17.69 -26.35 -1.76
N GLU A 332 -18.35 -27.52 -1.78
CA GLU A 332 -18.74 -28.22 -3.01
C GLU A 332 -19.83 -27.47 -3.79
N ASP A 333 -20.62 -26.64 -3.11
CA ASP A 333 -21.79 -26.00 -3.68
C ASP A 333 -21.43 -24.96 -4.75
N VAL A 334 -20.21 -24.42 -4.71
CA VAL A 334 -19.72 -23.51 -5.76
C VAL A 334 -19.27 -24.29 -7.01
N GLY A 335 -18.87 -25.56 -6.86
CA GLY A 335 -18.41 -26.41 -7.97
C GLY A 335 -17.09 -25.95 -8.58
N THR A 336 -16.17 -25.49 -7.75
CA THR A 336 -14.88 -24.93 -8.18
C THR A 336 -13.74 -25.44 -7.31
N LYS A 337 -12.54 -25.48 -7.86
CA LYS A 337 -11.29 -25.72 -7.15
C LYS A 337 -10.42 -24.47 -7.22
N GLN A 338 -9.83 -24.10 -6.09
CA GLN A 338 -8.91 -22.96 -6.00
C GLN A 338 -7.46 -23.42 -5.97
N THR A 339 -6.59 -22.66 -6.63
CA THR A 339 -5.12 -22.83 -6.62
C THR A 339 -4.46 -21.44 -6.57
N SER A 340 -3.13 -21.41 -6.48
CA SER A 340 -2.35 -20.16 -6.49
C SER A 340 -1.05 -20.37 -7.25
N ASP A 341 -0.43 -19.29 -7.71
CA ASP A 341 0.96 -19.31 -8.13
C ASP A 341 1.88 -19.39 -6.90
N ASP A 342 2.84 -20.31 -6.91
CA ASP A 342 3.80 -20.45 -5.81
C ASP A 342 4.76 -19.26 -5.71
N ALA A 343 4.90 -18.44 -6.76
CA ALA A 343 5.69 -17.22 -6.74
C ALA A 343 4.96 -16.04 -6.05
N TRP A 344 3.66 -16.14 -5.79
CA TRP A 344 2.93 -15.06 -5.12
C TRP A 344 3.31 -14.96 -3.64
N LEU A 345 3.55 -13.73 -3.20
CA LEU A 345 3.79 -13.45 -1.78
C LEU A 345 2.55 -13.81 -0.96
N ARG A 346 2.77 -14.33 0.25
CA ARG A 346 1.71 -14.68 1.19
C ARG A 346 1.83 -13.89 2.48
N THR A 347 0.68 -13.47 2.98
CA THR A 347 0.54 -12.87 4.32
C THR A 347 0.73 -13.94 5.39
N ASP A 348 0.82 -13.54 6.65
CA ASP A 348 0.87 -14.49 7.77
C ASP A 348 -0.45 -15.28 7.95
N MET A 349 -1.55 -14.87 7.31
CA MET A 349 -2.77 -15.67 7.17
C MET A 349 -2.65 -16.78 6.13
N GLY A 350 -1.56 -16.81 5.35
CA GLY A 350 -1.41 -17.68 4.17
C GLY A 350 -2.13 -17.16 2.93
N TRP A 351 -2.77 -15.98 3.00
CA TRP A 351 -3.48 -15.38 1.86
C TRP A 351 -2.50 -14.80 0.85
N ASN A 352 -2.78 -14.94 -0.45
CA ASN A 352 -1.93 -14.38 -1.51
C ASN A 352 -2.09 -12.86 -1.59
N ALA A 353 -0.99 -12.13 -1.48
CA ALA A 353 -0.92 -10.68 -1.65
C ALA A 353 -0.73 -10.33 -3.13
N VAL A 354 -1.84 -10.07 -3.83
CA VAL A 354 -1.87 -9.93 -5.29
C VAL A 354 -2.60 -8.63 -5.68
N PRO A 355 -1.88 -7.50 -5.72
CA PRO A 355 -2.51 -6.18 -5.90
C PRO A 355 -3.37 -6.03 -7.15
N TRP A 356 -2.99 -6.63 -8.29
CA TRP A 356 -3.73 -6.49 -9.53
C TRP A 356 -5.10 -7.16 -9.49
N GLY A 357 -5.30 -8.16 -8.60
CA GLY A 357 -6.60 -8.78 -8.38
C GLY A 357 -7.58 -7.80 -7.76
N PHE A 358 -7.12 -6.92 -6.87
CA PHE A 358 -7.93 -5.85 -6.30
C PHE A 358 -8.49 -4.92 -7.37
N ARG A 359 -7.65 -4.46 -8.31
CA ARG A 359 -8.10 -3.65 -9.46
C ARG A 359 -9.17 -4.38 -10.27
N LYS A 360 -8.94 -5.66 -10.60
CA LYS A 360 -9.89 -6.45 -11.40
C LYS A 360 -11.24 -6.61 -10.69
N LEU A 361 -11.23 -6.84 -9.38
CA LEU A 361 -12.48 -6.93 -8.60
C LEU A 361 -13.24 -5.61 -8.58
N LEU A 362 -12.54 -4.48 -8.38
CA LEU A 362 -13.14 -3.14 -8.44
C LEU A 362 -13.79 -2.87 -9.82
N MET A 363 -13.11 -3.25 -10.90
CA MET A 363 -13.67 -3.16 -12.26
C MET A 363 -14.90 -4.06 -12.46
N TRP A 364 -14.87 -5.29 -11.94
CA TRP A 364 -16.00 -6.22 -12.02
C TRP A 364 -17.22 -5.68 -11.28
N ILE A 365 -17.03 -5.14 -10.07
CA ILE A 365 -18.10 -4.51 -9.27
C ILE A 365 -18.69 -3.32 -10.02
N GLN A 366 -17.85 -2.43 -10.56
CA GLN A 366 -18.29 -1.27 -11.33
C GLN A 366 -19.11 -1.68 -12.56
N ALA A 367 -18.64 -2.69 -13.30
CA ALA A 367 -19.30 -3.17 -14.51
C ALA A 367 -20.65 -3.82 -14.21
N ARG A 368 -20.76 -4.58 -13.12
CA ARG A 368 -21.99 -5.32 -12.77
C ARG A 368 -23.04 -4.42 -12.12
N TYR A 369 -22.65 -3.62 -11.12
CA TYR A 369 -23.61 -2.94 -10.25
C TYR A 369 -23.70 -1.44 -10.50
N ALA A 370 -22.66 -0.82 -11.07
CA ALA A 370 -22.56 0.62 -11.29
C ALA A 370 -23.09 1.45 -10.10
N PRO A 371 -22.56 1.25 -8.88
CA PRO A 371 -23.15 1.81 -7.67
C PRO A 371 -23.16 3.34 -7.70
N VAL A 372 -24.34 3.94 -7.54
CA VAL A 372 -24.55 5.40 -7.68
C VAL A 372 -23.73 6.20 -6.65
N GLY A 373 -23.61 5.69 -5.43
CA GLY A 373 -22.76 6.27 -4.37
C GLY A 373 -21.28 5.89 -4.48
N GLY A 374 -20.87 5.19 -5.54
CA GLY A 374 -19.52 4.67 -5.72
C GLY A 374 -19.21 3.49 -4.81
N ILE A 375 -17.96 3.04 -4.89
CA ILE A 375 -17.38 1.98 -4.07
C ILE A 375 -16.61 2.62 -2.92
N ILE A 376 -16.83 2.13 -1.70
CA ILE A 376 -16.02 2.43 -0.52
C ILE A 376 -15.35 1.13 -0.08
N VAL A 377 -14.03 1.11 -0.10
CA VAL A 377 -13.25 -0.03 0.40
C VAL A 377 -13.22 0.06 1.91
N THR A 378 -14.10 -0.69 2.58
CA THR A 378 -14.33 -0.63 4.03
C THR A 378 -13.31 -1.45 4.83
N GLU A 379 -12.60 -2.37 4.18
CA GLU A 379 -11.41 -3.05 4.71
C GLU A 379 -10.45 -3.49 3.59
N ASN A 380 -9.16 -3.24 3.80
CA ASN A 380 -8.07 -3.89 3.08
C ASN A 380 -6.80 -3.84 3.93
N GLY A 381 -6.05 -4.94 3.98
CA GLY A 381 -4.82 -5.01 4.77
C GLY A 381 -4.18 -6.39 4.79
N CYS A 382 -3.16 -6.59 5.62
CA CYS A 382 -2.50 -7.88 5.72
C CYS A 382 -1.95 -8.18 7.11
N ALA A 383 -2.00 -9.47 7.47
CA ALA A 383 -1.29 -9.97 8.64
C ALA A 383 0.20 -10.12 8.34
N VAL A 384 1.03 -9.67 9.27
CA VAL A 384 2.49 -9.88 9.26
C VAL A 384 2.86 -10.49 10.61
N ALA A 385 3.74 -11.49 10.60
CA ALA A 385 4.30 -12.05 11.82
C ALA A 385 5.26 -11.02 12.45
N ASP A 386 4.79 -10.33 13.49
CA ASP A 386 5.56 -9.32 14.21
C ASP A 386 5.41 -9.49 15.75
N ASP A 387 5.93 -10.61 16.24
CA ASP A 387 5.78 -11.09 17.62
C ASP A 387 6.37 -10.16 18.69
N ASP A 388 7.37 -9.35 18.34
CA ASP A 388 8.00 -8.37 19.24
C ASP A 388 8.06 -6.96 18.64
N GLN A 389 8.25 -5.98 19.52
CA GLN A 389 8.29 -4.56 19.18
C GLN A 389 9.37 -4.21 18.14
N ALA A 390 10.55 -4.84 18.17
CA ALA A 390 11.63 -4.52 17.23
C ALA A 390 11.33 -5.03 15.82
N VAL A 391 10.66 -6.19 15.71
CA VAL A 391 10.17 -6.72 14.43
C VAL A 391 8.98 -5.90 13.93
N ALA A 392 8.03 -5.58 14.81
CA ALA A 392 6.83 -4.79 14.47
C ALA A 392 7.15 -3.39 13.97
N ALA A 393 8.20 -2.76 14.50
CA ALA A 393 8.67 -1.46 14.03
C ALA A 393 9.15 -1.46 12.56
N LYS A 394 9.35 -2.64 11.94
CA LYS A 394 9.90 -2.83 10.59
C LYS A 394 8.98 -3.68 9.71
N ASP A 395 7.67 -3.49 9.81
CA ASP A 395 6.64 -4.20 9.05
C ASP A 395 6.57 -3.82 7.55
N TYR A 396 7.71 -3.79 6.87
CA TYR A 396 7.83 -3.37 5.47
C TYR A 396 7.02 -4.22 4.49
N PHE A 397 6.70 -5.48 4.85
CA PHE A 397 5.75 -6.28 4.07
C PHE A 397 4.38 -5.58 3.98
N ARG A 398 3.88 -5.05 5.10
CA ARG A 398 2.61 -4.32 5.17
C ARG A 398 2.66 -2.99 4.42
N VAL A 399 3.78 -2.27 4.52
CA VAL A 399 4.03 -1.07 3.69
C VAL A 399 3.93 -1.41 2.20
N ASN A 400 4.60 -2.47 1.74
CA ASN A 400 4.61 -2.86 0.34
C ASN A 400 3.24 -3.40 -0.13
N PHE A 401 2.51 -4.09 0.74
CA PHE A 401 1.12 -4.48 0.50
C PHE A 401 0.27 -3.25 0.19
N TYR A 402 0.24 -2.26 1.08
CA TYR A 402 -0.55 -1.05 0.87
C TYR A 402 -0.12 -0.28 -0.37
N ARG A 403 1.19 -0.12 -0.61
CA ARG A 403 1.71 0.51 -1.84
C ARG A 403 1.17 -0.16 -3.10
N GLY A 404 1.19 -1.49 -3.15
CA GLY A 404 0.70 -2.25 -4.29
C GLY A 404 -0.81 -2.08 -4.49
N TYR A 405 -1.61 -2.33 -3.44
CA TYR A 405 -3.07 -2.31 -3.54
C TYR A 405 -3.61 -0.91 -3.84
N LEU A 406 -3.04 0.14 -3.23
CA LEU A 406 -3.44 1.53 -3.50
C LEU A 406 -3.04 1.99 -4.91
N ALA A 407 -1.90 1.54 -5.44
CA ALA A 407 -1.52 1.82 -6.83
C ALA A 407 -2.51 1.17 -7.82
N GLU A 408 -2.94 -0.06 -7.54
CA GLU A 408 -3.90 -0.78 -8.39
C GLU A 408 -5.33 -0.21 -8.28
N MET A 409 -5.75 0.23 -7.09
CA MET A 409 -6.99 1.01 -6.92
C MET A 409 -6.93 2.34 -7.69
N HIS A 410 -5.82 3.06 -7.61
CA HIS A 410 -5.65 4.29 -8.37
C HIS A 410 -5.76 4.03 -9.89
N LYS A 411 -5.12 2.97 -10.40
CA LYS A 411 -5.30 2.57 -11.82
C LYS A 411 -6.76 2.28 -12.14
N ALA A 412 -7.50 1.59 -11.27
CA ALA A 412 -8.95 1.36 -11.44
C ALA A 412 -9.70 2.68 -11.65
N ILE A 413 -9.40 3.69 -10.82
CA ILE A 413 -10.01 5.02 -10.89
C ILE A 413 -9.60 5.75 -12.18
N THR A 414 -8.30 5.88 -12.42
CA THR A 414 -7.78 6.82 -13.45
C THR A 414 -7.70 6.23 -14.85
N GLU A 415 -7.54 4.92 -14.99
CA GLU A 415 -7.40 4.25 -16.30
C GLU A 415 -8.69 3.56 -16.73
N PHE A 416 -9.53 3.12 -15.77
CA PHE A 416 -10.74 2.34 -16.04
C PHE A 416 -12.04 3.02 -15.58
N ASN A 417 -11.97 4.26 -15.07
CA ASN A 417 -13.12 5.06 -14.62
C ASN A 417 -14.00 4.33 -13.58
N VAL A 418 -13.38 3.54 -12.69
CA VAL A 418 -14.07 2.97 -11.53
C VAL A 418 -14.32 4.08 -10.50
N ASP A 419 -15.57 4.23 -10.06
CA ASP A 419 -15.96 5.22 -9.05
C ASP A 419 -15.66 4.70 -7.65
N VAL A 420 -14.41 4.85 -7.21
CA VAL A 420 -13.99 4.55 -5.82
C VAL A 420 -13.86 5.86 -5.05
N ARG A 421 -14.53 5.94 -3.89
CA ARG A 421 -14.65 7.18 -3.10
C ARG A 421 -14.02 7.11 -1.71
N GLY A 422 -13.58 5.94 -1.26
CA GLY A 422 -12.95 5.79 0.04
C GLY A 422 -12.16 4.50 0.23
N TYR A 423 -11.22 4.55 1.16
CA TYR A 423 -10.34 3.44 1.54
C TYR A 423 -10.09 3.43 3.05
N TYR A 424 -10.36 2.28 3.66
CA TYR A 424 -10.16 2.02 5.08
C TYR A 424 -9.14 0.91 5.27
N ALA A 425 -7.97 1.26 5.81
CA ALA A 425 -6.93 0.29 6.13
C ALA A 425 -7.37 -0.61 7.30
N TRP A 426 -7.30 -1.92 7.09
CA TRP A 426 -7.51 -2.94 8.12
C TRP A 426 -6.15 -3.40 8.68
N SER A 427 -5.83 -3.16 9.95
CA SER A 427 -6.63 -2.47 10.98
C SER A 427 -5.86 -1.33 11.61
N PHE A 428 -6.55 -0.46 12.35
CA PHE A 428 -5.89 0.62 13.09
C PHE A 428 -4.83 0.11 14.09
N ILE A 429 -5.13 -1.01 14.75
CA ILE A 429 -4.41 -1.52 15.92
C ILE A 429 -4.45 -3.05 15.94
N ASP A 430 -3.35 -3.67 16.38
CA ASP A 430 -3.30 -5.11 16.62
C ASP A 430 -4.39 -5.50 17.62
N ASN A 431 -4.98 -6.68 17.44
CA ASN A 431 -6.23 -7.01 18.11
C ASN A 431 -6.45 -8.53 18.20
N TYR A 432 -7.60 -8.93 18.76
CA TYR A 432 -8.05 -10.32 18.79
C TYR A 432 -8.57 -10.74 17.40
N GLU A 433 -7.81 -11.55 16.66
CA GLU A 433 -8.14 -11.99 15.30
C GLU A 433 -8.99 -13.27 15.32
N TRP A 434 -10.20 -13.15 15.86
CA TRP A 434 -11.24 -14.18 15.79
C TRP A 434 -10.77 -15.57 16.26
N ALA A 435 -10.93 -16.62 15.44
CA ALA A 435 -10.51 -17.98 15.79
C ALA A 435 -8.98 -18.15 15.92
N PHE A 436 -8.19 -17.21 15.39
CA PHE A 436 -6.73 -17.20 15.54
C PHE A 436 -6.27 -16.55 16.86
N GLY A 437 -7.19 -15.94 17.62
CA GLY A 437 -6.84 -15.21 18.84
C GLY A 437 -5.80 -14.12 18.55
N TYR A 438 -4.79 -13.98 19.41
CA TYR A 438 -3.80 -12.92 19.30
C TYR A 438 -2.58 -13.25 18.41
N THR A 439 -2.56 -14.40 17.73
CA THR A 439 -1.37 -14.83 16.96
C THR A 439 -1.22 -14.14 15.62
N LYS A 440 -2.26 -13.44 15.14
CA LYS A 440 -2.26 -12.74 13.86
C LYS A 440 -2.38 -11.25 14.11
N ARG A 441 -1.54 -10.46 13.45
CA ARG A 441 -1.40 -9.03 13.69
C ARG A 441 -1.64 -8.25 12.40
N PHE A 442 -2.73 -7.50 12.34
CA PHE A 442 -3.13 -6.68 11.19
C PHE A 442 -2.89 -5.18 11.42
N GLY A 443 -2.65 -4.77 12.65
CA GLY A 443 -2.67 -3.37 13.06
C GLY A 443 -1.54 -2.54 12.47
N LEU A 444 -1.85 -1.29 12.14
CA LEU A 444 -0.88 -0.23 11.93
C LEU A 444 -0.14 0.11 13.24
N HIS A 445 -0.79 -0.05 14.38
CA HIS A 445 -0.17 0.04 15.70
C HIS A 445 0.03 -1.33 16.31
N TRP A 446 1.25 -1.60 16.75
CA TRP A 446 1.57 -2.77 17.56
C TRP A 446 1.04 -2.61 18.97
N VAL A 447 0.53 -3.69 19.54
CA VAL A 447 0.09 -3.73 20.96
C VAL A 447 0.91 -4.77 21.71
N ASN A 448 1.46 -4.34 22.85
CA ASN A 448 1.92 -5.24 23.88
C ASN A 448 0.70 -5.78 24.66
N TYR A 449 0.33 -7.05 24.46
CA TYR A 449 -0.86 -7.62 25.10
C TYR A 449 -0.73 -7.83 26.62
N GLU A 450 0.47 -7.67 27.20
CA GLU A 450 0.66 -7.68 28.65
C GLU A 450 0.44 -6.29 29.26
N THR A 451 1.05 -5.26 28.67
CA THR A 451 1.07 -3.89 29.21
C THR A 451 0.00 -2.97 28.62
N MET A 452 -0.64 -3.37 27.53
CA MET A 452 -1.54 -2.55 26.71
C MET A 452 -0.87 -1.34 26.05
N GLU A 453 0.47 -1.28 25.98
CA GLU A 453 1.17 -0.20 25.28
C GLU A 453 0.95 -0.28 23.76
N ARG A 454 0.67 0.86 23.12
CA ARG A 454 0.56 1.02 21.66
C ARG A 454 1.81 1.64 21.08
N MET A 455 2.27 1.12 19.95
CA MET A 455 3.43 1.67 19.25
C MET A 455 3.18 1.71 17.73
N PRO A 456 3.37 2.87 17.07
CA PRO A 456 3.19 2.97 15.62
C PRO A 456 4.24 2.13 14.88
N LYS A 457 3.79 1.26 13.97
CA LYS A 457 4.67 0.49 13.08
C LYS A 457 5.16 1.37 11.91
N ALA A 458 6.08 0.85 11.08
CA ALA A 458 6.51 1.57 9.87
C ALA A 458 5.35 1.84 8.91
N SER A 459 4.38 0.92 8.84
CA SER A 459 3.13 1.12 8.09
C SER A 459 2.27 2.27 8.61
N ALA A 460 2.18 2.49 9.93
CA ALA A 460 1.45 3.64 10.48
C ALA A 460 2.08 4.96 10.06
N ILE A 461 3.42 5.06 10.16
CA ILE A 461 4.18 6.25 9.76
C ILE A 461 4.01 6.50 8.26
N TRP A 462 4.18 5.45 7.45
CA TRP A 462 4.03 5.52 6.01
C TRP A 462 2.61 5.93 5.58
N PHE A 463 1.59 5.35 6.20
CA PHE A 463 0.19 5.69 5.91
C PHE A 463 -0.11 7.13 6.34
N GLY A 464 0.35 7.57 7.50
CA GLY A 464 0.23 8.97 7.94
C GLY A 464 0.88 9.96 6.95
N HIS A 465 2.05 9.63 6.41
CA HIS A 465 2.69 10.43 5.36
C HIS A 465 1.86 10.47 4.06
N LEU A 466 1.27 9.34 3.66
CA LEU A 466 0.34 9.27 2.52
C LEU A 466 -0.86 10.20 2.74
N LEU A 467 -1.44 10.23 3.94
CA LEU A 467 -2.57 11.11 4.28
C LEU A 467 -2.18 12.59 4.20
N ALA A 468 -0.98 12.95 4.68
CA ALA A 468 -0.52 14.33 4.73
C ALA A 468 -0.08 14.87 3.36
N HIS A 469 0.49 14.03 2.49
CA HIS A 469 1.22 14.49 1.31
C HIS A 469 0.85 13.79 0.00
N GLY A 470 0.03 12.74 0.03
CA GLY A 470 -0.18 11.86 -1.12
C GLY A 470 1.10 11.12 -1.54
N ILE A 471 1.12 10.57 -2.75
CA ILE A 471 2.33 10.01 -3.38
C ILE A 471 2.72 10.91 -4.53
N THR A 472 3.89 11.56 -4.46
CA THR A 472 4.43 12.42 -5.53
C THR A 472 5.54 11.68 -6.29
N PRO A 473 5.56 11.70 -7.63
CA PRO A 473 6.53 11.00 -8.42
C PRO A 473 7.75 11.87 -8.61
N ILE A 474 8.90 11.23 -8.56
CA ILE A 474 10.14 11.78 -9.08
C ILE A 474 10.43 10.99 -10.35
N VAL A 475 10.48 11.68 -11.50
CA VAL A 475 10.66 11.02 -12.79
C VAL A 475 12.05 11.30 -13.33
N THR A 476 12.81 10.24 -13.53
CA THR A 476 14.10 10.25 -14.22
C THR A 476 13.86 10.14 -15.72
N LEU A 477 14.37 11.11 -16.48
CA LEU A 477 14.30 11.10 -17.95
C LEU A 477 15.26 10.06 -18.55
N TYR A 478 16.42 9.83 -17.93
CA TYR A 478 17.46 9.00 -18.51
C TYR A 478 18.20 8.12 -17.50
N HIS A 479 18.30 6.81 -17.79
CA HIS A 479 18.93 5.80 -16.93
C HIS A 479 19.68 4.73 -17.75
N TRP A 480 20.80 5.14 -18.34
CA TRP A 480 21.80 4.29 -19.04
C TRP A 480 21.30 3.51 -20.27
N ASP A 481 20.14 3.88 -20.80
CA ASP A 481 19.38 3.16 -21.82
C ASP A 481 19.33 3.92 -23.15
N LEU A 482 20.51 4.33 -23.66
CA LEU A 482 20.59 5.12 -24.89
C LEU A 482 19.91 4.40 -26.08
N PRO A 483 19.03 5.07 -26.86
CA PRO A 483 18.47 4.48 -28.08
C PRO A 483 19.57 4.00 -29.02
N LEU A 484 19.43 2.78 -29.52
CA LEU A 484 20.44 2.14 -30.37
C LEU A 484 20.81 2.99 -31.59
N ALA A 485 19.83 3.64 -32.22
CA ALA A 485 20.07 4.51 -33.38
C ALA A 485 21.01 5.68 -33.06
N LEU A 486 20.84 6.32 -31.88
CA LEU A 486 21.76 7.39 -31.46
C LEU A 486 23.17 6.84 -31.22
N GLN A 487 23.27 5.63 -30.67
CA GLN A 487 24.56 4.96 -30.46
C GLN A 487 25.26 4.58 -31.77
N THR A 488 24.52 4.10 -32.78
CA THR A 488 25.11 3.60 -34.03
C THR A 488 25.30 4.67 -35.10
N GLU A 489 24.42 5.67 -35.16
CA GLU A 489 24.41 6.67 -36.24
C GLU A 489 25.09 7.97 -35.83
N LEU A 490 25.13 8.29 -34.54
CA LEU A 490 25.61 9.58 -34.02
C LEU A 490 26.73 9.41 -32.97
N ASP A 491 27.41 8.26 -32.93
CA ASP A 491 28.50 7.96 -31.96
C ASP A 491 28.08 8.04 -30.46
N GLY A 492 26.76 7.97 -30.21
CA GLY A 492 26.17 7.93 -28.87
C GLY A 492 26.63 9.06 -27.95
N TYR A 493 27.15 8.71 -26.78
CA TYR A 493 27.61 9.69 -25.79
C TYR A 493 28.78 10.57 -26.24
N LEU A 494 29.49 10.19 -27.32
CA LEU A 494 30.57 10.99 -27.91
C LEU A 494 30.08 11.92 -29.03
N GLY A 495 28.83 11.76 -29.46
CA GLY A 495 28.26 12.41 -30.63
C GLY A 495 28.11 13.93 -30.58
N GLY A 496 28.28 14.55 -29.40
CA GLY A 496 28.17 15.99 -29.23
C GLY A 496 26.77 16.52 -29.57
N LYS A 497 26.73 17.64 -30.31
CA LYS A 497 25.51 18.43 -30.54
C LYS A 497 24.31 17.64 -31.10
N PRO A 498 24.43 16.80 -32.14
CA PRO A 498 23.29 16.02 -32.63
C PRO A 498 22.59 15.18 -31.55
N VAL A 499 23.33 14.60 -30.61
CA VAL A 499 22.76 13.77 -29.55
C VAL A 499 22.25 14.63 -28.39
N ILE A 500 22.91 15.76 -28.09
CA ILE A 500 22.38 16.80 -27.17
C ILE A 500 21.00 17.26 -27.65
N ASP A 501 20.86 17.59 -28.94
CA ASP A 501 19.61 18.05 -29.53
C ASP A 501 18.52 16.97 -29.47
N ALA A 502 18.88 15.71 -29.73
CA ALA A 502 17.95 14.57 -29.63
C ALA A 502 17.44 14.37 -28.19
N PHE A 503 18.32 14.41 -27.20
CA PHE A 503 17.92 14.31 -25.78
C PHE A 503 17.05 15.51 -25.37
N THR A 504 17.40 16.71 -25.81
CA THR A 504 16.63 17.94 -25.53
C THR A 504 15.21 17.85 -26.09
N ALA A 505 15.05 17.34 -27.32
CA ALA A 505 13.74 17.11 -27.92
C ALA A 505 12.93 16.05 -27.18
N TYR A 506 13.58 14.97 -26.73
CA TYR A 506 12.95 13.95 -25.88
C TYR A 506 12.49 14.52 -24.54
N ALA A 507 13.34 15.25 -23.84
CA ALA A 507 13.02 15.89 -22.57
C ALA A 507 11.82 16.85 -22.71
N ARG A 508 11.83 17.69 -23.74
CA ARG A 508 10.70 18.58 -24.09
C ARG A 508 9.40 17.79 -24.23
N LEU A 509 9.41 16.72 -25.02
CA LEU A 509 8.23 15.88 -25.21
C LEU A 509 7.74 15.28 -23.88
N CYS A 510 8.64 14.83 -23.00
CA CYS A 510 8.26 14.35 -21.68
C CYS A 510 7.61 15.44 -20.82
N PHE A 511 8.16 16.66 -20.82
CA PHE A 511 7.58 17.79 -20.08
C PHE A 511 6.20 18.17 -20.61
N GLU A 512 6.00 18.18 -21.94
CA GLU A 512 4.70 18.43 -22.56
C GLU A 512 3.66 17.37 -22.19
N ARG A 513 4.05 16.09 -22.16
CA ARG A 513 3.11 14.97 -22.00
C ARG A 513 2.82 14.61 -20.55
N PHE A 514 3.74 14.88 -19.64
CA PHE A 514 3.65 14.44 -18.25
C PHE A 514 3.83 15.55 -17.21
N GLY A 515 4.21 16.76 -17.61
CA GLY A 515 4.47 17.87 -16.68
C GLY A 515 3.21 18.47 -16.02
N ASP A 516 2.02 18.11 -16.51
CA ASP A 516 0.76 18.36 -15.83
C ASP A 516 0.74 17.74 -14.41
N ARG A 517 1.41 16.60 -14.22
CA ARG A 517 1.40 15.80 -12.99
C ARG A 517 2.76 15.41 -12.42
N VAL A 518 3.84 15.53 -13.17
CA VAL A 518 5.20 15.36 -12.66
C VAL A 518 5.74 16.70 -12.20
N LYS A 519 6.01 16.82 -10.90
CA LYS A 519 6.53 18.04 -10.26
C LYS A 519 8.00 17.95 -9.88
N GLN A 520 8.60 16.76 -9.95
CA GLN A 520 10.02 16.56 -9.69
C GLN A 520 10.64 15.75 -10.83
N TRP A 521 11.59 16.38 -11.52
CA TRP A 521 12.27 15.83 -12.69
C TRP A 521 13.75 15.60 -12.38
N ILE A 522 14.24 14.41 -12.70
CA ILE A 522 15.67 14.09 -12.75
C ILE A 522 16.03 13.97 -14.23
N THR A 523 16.99 14.75 -14.73
CA THR A 523 17.41 14.65 -16.14
C THR A 523 18.18 13.37 -16.40
N ILE A 524 19.17 13.09 -15.56
CA ILE A 524 20.13 12.00 -15.75
C ILE A 524 20.40 11.39 -14.38
N ASN A 525 20.32 10.06 -14.29
CA ASN A 525 20.75 9.31 -13.12
C ASN A 525 22.20 8.84 -13.29
N GLU A 526 23.04 9.14 -12.31
CA GLU A 526 24.40 8.58 -12.18
C GLU A 526 25.27 8.76 -13.44
N PRO A 527 25.54 10.00 -13.89
CA PRO A 527 26.30 10.24 -15.12
C PRO A 527 27.76 9.75 -15.04
N TRP A 528 28.31 9.61 -13.83
CA TRP A 528 29.63 9.02 -13.60
C TRP A 528 29.66 7.54 -13.98
N VAL A 529 28.58 6.80 -13.74
CA VAL A 529 28.50 5.38 -14.10
C VAL A 529 28.60 5.20 -15.61
N ILE A 530 27.86 6.00 -16.39
CA ILE A 530 27.93 5.99 -17.85
C ILE A 530 29.36 6.25 -18.32
N SER A 531 29.97 7.28 -17.75
CA SER A 531 31.25 7.79 -18.24
C SER A 531 32.41 6.87 -17.83
N LEU A 532 32.46 6.41 -16.58
CA LEU A 532 33.51 5.52 -16.10
C LEU A 532 33.26 4.06 -16.48
N LEU A 533 32.12 3.49 -16.09
CA LEU A 533 31.88 2.05 -16.29
C LEU A 533 31.58 1.73 -17.75
N GLY A 534 31.03 2.68 -18.52
CA GLY A 534 30.79 2.56 -19.95
C GLY A 534 32.03 2.74 -20.83
N PHE A 535 32.88 3.75 -20.53
CA PHE A 535 34.04 4.09 -21.36
C PHE A 535 35.42 3.85 -20.73
N GLY A 536 35.58 4.13 -19.43
CA GLY A 536 36.88 3.99 -18.75
C GLY A 536 37.23 2.53 -18.47
N ILE A 537 36.29 1.82 -17.85
CA ILE A 537 36.44 0.39 -17.52
C ILE A 537 35.83 -0.48 -18.63
N GLY A 538 34.68 -0.08 -19.19
CA GLY A 538 33.99 -0.78 -20.28
C GLY A 538 33.23 -2.04 -19.83
N VAL A 539 32.79 -2.09 -18.57
CA VAL A 539 32.03 -3.21 -17.99
C VAL A 539 30.52 -3.04 -18.11
N LEU A 540 30.04 -1.83 -18.37
CA LEU A 540 28.64 -1.52 -18.67
C LEU A 540 28.50 -0.99 -20.09
N ALA A 541 27.27 -0.96 -20.61
CA ALA A 541 26.99 -0.37 -21.93
C ALA A 541 27.53 1.09 -22.00
N PRO A 542 28.18 1.50 -23.10
CA PRO A 542 28.33 0.76 -24.37
C PRO A 542 29.48 -0.26 -24.42
N GLY A 543 30.22 -0.47 -23.32
CA GLY A 543 31.33 -1.42 -23.24
C GLY A 543 32.56 -0.99 -24.04
N ARG A 544 32.72 0.34 -24.24
CA ARG A 544 33.69 0.90 -25.19
C ARG A 544 34.97 1.34 -24.47
N LYS A 545 36.02 0.52 -24.53
CA LYS A 545 37.33 0.83 -23.93
C LYS A 545 38.39 1.33 -24.92
N HIS A 546 38.00 1.72 -26.14
CA HIS A 546 38.95 2.02 -27.22
C HIS A 546 39.91 3.17 -26.87
N ASN A 547 39.43 4.21 -26.19
CA ASN A 547 40.29 5.25 -25.62
C ASN A 547 39.79 5.65 -24.22
N GLY A 548 39.93 4.72 -23.26
CA GLY A 548 39.56 4.93 -21.85
C GLY A 548 40.28 6.09 -21.14
N LYS A 549 41.30 6.69 -21.76
CA LYS A 549 42.01 7.86 -21.23
C LYS A 549 41.31 9.18 -21.54
N THR A 550 40.50 9.27 -22.60
CA THR A 550 39.88 10.53 -23.03
C THR A 550 38.38 10.41 -23.22
N GLU A 551 37.88 9.29 -23.76
CA GLU A 551 36.45 9.10 -24.05
C GLU A 551 35.55 9.27 -22.81
N PRO A 552 35.92 8.83 -21.59
CA PRO A 552 35.11 9.10 -20.39
C PRO A 552 34.84 10.59 -20.15
N TYR A 553 35.85 11.43 -20.37
CA TYR A 553 35.75 12.87 -20.15
C TYR A 553 34.93 13.56 -21.24
N ILE A 554 35.00 13.08 -22.47
CA ILE A 554 34.13 13.54 -23.57
C ILE A 554 32.67 13.16 -23.30
N ALA A 555 32.42 11.90 -22.91
CA ALA A 555 31.08 11.43 -22.57
C ALA A 555 30.49 12.24 -21.40
N GLY A 556 31.26 12.41 -20.31
CA GLY A 556 30.83 13.22 -19.16
C GLY A 556 30.57 14.68 -19.50
N HIS A 557 31.40 15.28 -20.35
CA HIS A 557 31.18 16.64 -20.87
C HIS A 557 29.87 16.75 -21.65
N ASN A 558 29.60 15.83 -22.56
CA ASN A 558 28.36 15.83 -23.33
C ASN A 558 27.13 15.61 -22.43
N LEU A 559 27.19 14.71 -21.44
CA LEU A 559 26.10 14.48 -20.48
C LEU A 559 25.76 15.74 -19.66
N LEU A 560 26.77 16.52 -19.28
CA LEU A 560 26.56 17.82 -18.61
C LEU A 560 25.79 18.78 -19.53
N LEU A 561 26.14 18.84 -20.81
CA LEU A 561 25.41 19.65 -21.78
C LEU A 561 23.98 19.12 -22.02
N TRP A 562 23.76 17.81 -22.05
CA TRP A 562 22.41 17.22 -22.15
C TRP A 562 21.51 17.72 -21.04
N HIS A 563 22.02 17.66 -19.81
CA HIS A 563 21.33 18.17 -18.64
C HIS A 563 21.05 19.67 -18.74
N ALA A 564 22.07 20.49 -19.02
CA ALA A 564 21.94 21.93 -19.06
C ALA A 564 20.91 22.39 -20.11
N HIS A 565 20.91 21.76 -21.29
CA HIS A 565 19.92 22.04 -22.34
C HIS A 565 18.50 21.60 -21.94
N ALA A 566 18.34 20.41 -21.33
CA ALA A 566 17.03 19.95 -20.87
C ALA A 566 16.46 20.85 -19.75
N VAL A 567 17.30 21.28 -18.81
CA VAL A 567 16.93 22.24 -17.75
C VAL A 567 16.54 23.57 -18.35
N ASN A 568 17.32 24.09 -19.30
CA ASN A 568 16.99 25.34 -19.96
C ASN A 568 15.61 25.28 -20.62
N VAL A 569 15.31 24.22 -21.38
CA VAL A 569 13.98 24.01 -21.98
C VAL A 569 12.88 23.96 -20.92
N TYR A 570 13.09 23.22 -19.83
CA TYR A 570 12.11 23.16 -18.73
C TYR A 570 11.81 24.55 -18.15
N ARG A 571 12.88 25.28 -17.80
CA ARG A 571 12.77 26.61 -17.19
C ARG A 571 12.12 27.63 -18.11
N THR A 572 12.46 27.63 -19.39
CA THR A 572 11.96 28.64 -20.34
C THR A 572 10.56 28.36 -20.85
N GLU A 573 10.15 27.09 -20.93
CA GLU A 573 8.89 26.73 -21.61
C GLU A 573 7.83 26.15 -20.67
N PHE A 574 8.22 25.56 -19.53
CA PHE A 574 7.31 24.75 -18.72
C PHE A 574 7.23 25.15 -17.24
N GLN A 575 8.31 25.68 -16.65
CA GLN A 575 8.38 25.88 -15.19
C GLN A 575 7.30 26.83 -14.66
N GLU A 576 7.01 27.92 -15.37
CA GLU A 576 5.96 28.89 -14.98
C GLU A 576 4.55 28.27 -14.93
N THR A 577 4.26 27.32 -15.83
CA THR A 577 2.92 26.71 -15.91
C THR A 577 2.81 25.44 -15.07
N GLN A 578 3.92 24.72 -14.90
CA GLN A 578 3.92 23.42 -14.24
C GLN A 578 4.29 23.48 -12.76
N ASN A 579 4.98 24.55 -12.31
CA ASN A 579 5.43 24.73 -10.93
C ASN A 579 6.22 23.52 -10.36
N GLY A 580 7.06 22.90 -11.19
CA GLY A 580 7.92 21.79 -10.78
C GLY A 580 9.38 22.20 -10.59
N GLN A 581 10.16 21.24 -10.08
CA GLN A 581 11.59 21.32 -9.87
C GLN A 581 12.31 20.33 -10.79
N ILE A 582 13.48 20.71 -11.27
CA ILE A 582 14.33 19.87 -12.13
C ILE A 582 15.76 19.81 -11.61
N GLY A 583 16.37 18.63 -11.68
CA GLY A 583 17.76 18.46 -11.33
C GLY A 583 18.43 17.22 -11.90
N MET A 584 19.66 16.95 -11.45
CA MET A 584 20.45 15.75 -11.75
C MET A 584 20.69 14.95 -10.47
N THR A 585 20.75 13.63 -10.60
CA THR A 585 21.15 12.72 -9.53
C THR A 585 22.58 12.26 -9.74
N PHE A 586 23.42 12.50 -8.73
CA PHE A 586 24.82 12.10 -8.72
C PHE A 586 25.00 10.83 -7.89
N ASN A 587 25.81 9.89 -8.39
CA ASN A 587 26.30 8.78 -7.59
C ASN A 587 27.59 9.17 -6.89
N CYS A 588 27.67 8.95 -5.58
CA CYS A 588 28.89 9.18 -4.82
C CYS A 588 28.97 8.27 -3.60
N ASP A 589 29.94 7.37 -3.61
CA ASP A 589 30.41 6.72 -2.40
C ASP A 589 31.25 7.69 -1.59
N TRP A 590 31.19 7.58 -0.26
CA TRP A 590 32.04 8.42 0.57
C TRP A 590 33.50 7.94 0.49
N ARG A 591 34.41 8.88 0.23
CA ARG A 591 35.85 8.64 0.19
C ARG A 591 36.47 9.19 1.47
N ALA A 592 36.66 8.30 2.45
CA ALA A 592 37.23 8.67 3.73
C ALA A 592 38.76 8.63 3.68
N PRO A 593 39.49 9.56 4.32
CA PRO A 593 40.93 9.44 4.46
C PRO A 593 41.27 8.21 5.29
N LYS A 594 42.25 7.41 4.83
CA LYS A 594 42.73 6.26 5.59
C LYS A 594 43.33 6.73 6.93
N PRO A 595 42.87 6.22 8.08
CA PRO A 595 43.41 6.62 9.37
C PRO A 595 44.87 6.21 9.53
N THR A 596 45.70 7.10 10.08
CA THR A 596 47.10 6.84 10.44
C THR A 596 47.51 7.71 11.62
N GLU A 597 48.42 7.22 12.46
CA GLU A 597 48.97 7.99 13.57
C GLU A 597 50.01 9.03 13.11
N ASN A 598 50.52 8.88 11.88
CA ASN A 598 51.50 9.80 11.31
C ASN A 598 50.81 11.07 10.79
N PRO A 599 51.07 12.27 11.35
CA PRO A 599 50.38 13.49 10.93
C PRO A 599 50.62 13.89 9.48
N VAL A 600 51.79 13.54 8.91
CA VAL A 600 52.12 13.85 7.51
C VAL A 600 51.32 12.97 6.56
N GLU A 601 51.30 11.66 6.83
CA GLU A 601 50.47 10.72 6.06
C GLU A 601 48.99 11.02 6.23
N GLN A 602 48.55 11.43 7.42
CA GLN A 602 47.17 11.80 7.67
C GLN A 602 46.73 13.00 6.83
N ALA A 603 47.62 13.99 6.65
CA ALA A 603 47.38 15.13 5.76
C ALA A 603 47.37 14.70 4.29
N GLN A 604 48.29 13.82 3.87
CA GLN A 604 48.31 13.26 2.51
C GLN A 604 47.06 12.43 2.20
N ASN A 605 46.57 11.64 3.16
CA ASN A 605 45.35 10.85 3.04
C ASN A 605 44.11 11.74 2.96
N ALA A 606 44.08 12.86 3.72
CA ALA A 606 43.01 13.86 3.63
C ALA A 606 42.95 14.52 2.25
N ASP A 607 44.10 14.95 1.72
CA ASP A 607 44.23 15.51 0.38
C ASP A 607 43.84 14.49 -0.71
N ALA A 608 44.28 13.23 -0.58
CA ALA A 608 43.86 12.15 -1.47
C ALA A 608 42.34 11.88 -1.44
N ALA A 609 41.74 11.87 -0.25
CA ALA A 609 40.30 11.71 -0.09
C ALA A 609 39.52 12.86 -0.74
N GLU A 610 39.95 14.11 -0.56
CA GLU A 610 39.34 15.27 -1.20
C GLU A 610 39.42 15.18 -2.73
N ARG A 611 40.59 14.81 -3.29
CA ARG A 611 40.71 14.56 -4.73
C ARG A 611 39.76 13.47 -5.21
N ALA A 612 39.65 12.35 -4.49
CA ALA A 612 38.77 11.27 -4.88
C ALA A 612 37.30 11.71 -4.92
N VAL A 613 36.82 12.47 -3.93
CA VAL A 613 35.46 13.05 -3.96
C VAL A 613 35.29 14.02 -5.13
N LEU A 614 36.30 14.82 -5.46
CA LEU A 614 36.22 15.75 -6.59
C LEU A 614 36.20 15.05 -7.94
N PHE A 615 36.90 13.92 -8.11
CA PHE A 615 36.84 13.12 -9.34
C PHE A 615 35.56 12.29 -9.45
N ASP A 616 34.93 11.91 -8.31
CA ASP A 616 33.66 11.18 -8.31
C ASP A 616 32.45 12.11 -8.45
N LEU A 617 32.31 13.06 -7.52
CA LEU A 617 31.17 13.95 -7.43
C LEU A 617 31.44 15.32 -8.06
N GLY A 618 32.60 15.91 -7.76
CA GLY A 618 32.96 17.25 -8.25
C GLY A 618 33.00 17.34 -9.77
N TRP A 619 33.34 16.25 -10.47
CA TRP A 619 33.38 16.17 -11.92
C TRP A 619 32.06 16.61 -12.58
N PHE A 620 30.92 16.23 -11.98
CA PHE A 620 29.60 16.60 -12.48
C PHE A 620 28.95 17.73 -11.69
N ALA A 621 29.18 17.80 -10.38
CA ALA A 621 28.56 18.81 -9.53
C ALA A 621 29.22 20.20 -9.68
N ASP A 622 30.55 20.31 -9.78
CA ASP A 622 31.21 21.62 -9.89
C ASP A 622 30.81 22.39 -11.16
N PRO A 623 30.70 21.77 -12.35
CA PRO A 623 30.20 22.47 -13.53
C PRO A 623 28.80 23.06 -13.33
N ILE A 624 27.92 22.35 -12.62
CA ILE A 624 26.55 22.81 -12.34
C ILE A 624 26.54 23.95 -11.31
N TYR A 625 27.39 23.92 -10.29
CA TYR A 625 27.36 24.93 -9.22
C TYR A 625 28.26 26.15 -9.50
N PHE A 626 29.39 25.93 -10.17
CA PHE A 626 30.43 26.93 -10.38
C PHE A 626 30.64 27.30 -11.85
N GLY A 627 30.14 26.49 -12.79
CA GLY A 627 30.23 26.73 -14.23
C GLY A 627 31.49 26.14 -14.88
N ASP A 628 32.33 25.42 -14.14
CA ASP A 628 33.56 24.80 -14.66
C ASP A 628 33.97 23.57 -13.83
N TYR A 629 34.88 22.76 -14.37
CA TYR A 629 35.42 21.58 -13.69
C TYR A 629 36.32 21.93 -12.49
N PRO A 630 36.49 21.01 -11.52
CA PRO A 630 37.42 21.21 -10.40
C PRO A 630 38.85 21.52 -10.87
N GLU A 631 39.53 22.48 -10.24
CA GLU A 631 40.91 22.88 -10.61
C GLU A 631 41.90 21.71 -10.60
N VAL A 632 41.73 20.78 -9.65
CA VAL A 632 42.58 19.58 -9.57
C VAL A 632 42.41 18.67 -10.80
N MET A 633 41.20 18.56 -11.33
CA MET A 633 40.95 17.79 -12.56
C MET A 633 41.58 18.48 -13.77
N LYS A 634 41.37 19.80 -13.92
CA LYS A 634 41.96 20.59 -15.00
C LYS A 634 43.50 20.48 -15.02
N THR A 635 44.11 20.56 -13.85
CA THR A 635 45.57 20.48 -13.69
C THR A 635 46.11 19.10 -14.05
N ARG A 636 45.43 18.02 -13.61
CA ARG A 636 45.93 16.64 -13.80
C ARG A 636 45.63 16.08 -15.18
N LEU A 637 44.48 16.40 -15.74
CA LEU A 637 44.03 15.85 -17.03
C LEU A 637 44.51 16.66 -18.23
N GLY A 638 44.74 17.97 -18.06
CA GLY A 638 45.14 18.86 -19.15
C GLY A 638 44.19 18.75 -20.34
N ASP A 639 44.74 18.52 -21.53
CA ASP A 639 43.96 18.46 -22.78
C ASP A 639 43.06 17.22 -22.91
N ARG A 640 43.15 16.25 -21.99
CA ARG A 640 42.20 15.10 -21.94
C ARG A 640 40.82 15.51 -21.44
N LEU A 641 40.73 16.63 -20.69
CA LEU A 641 39.48 17.17 -20.20
C LEU A 641 38.98 18.25 -21.17
N PRO A 642 37.80 18.08 -21.79
CA PRO A 642 37.20 19.12 -22.62
C PRO A 642 37.01 20.43 -21.84
N ARG A 643 36.93 21.56 -22.56
CA ARG A 643 36.70 22.88 -21.95
C ARG A 643 35.33 23.38 -22.34
N PHE A 644 34.61 23.94 -21.38
CA PHE A 644 33.36 24.64 -21.67
C PHE A 644 33.64 25.97 -22.35
N THR A 645 32.83 26.31 -23.35
CA THR A 645 32.75 27.69 -23.84
C THR A 645 32.13 28.60 -22.78
N PRO A 646 32.30 29.94 -22.87
CA PRO A 646 31.60 30.86 -21.98
C PRO A 646 30.07 30.67 -21.98
N GLU A 647 29.49 30.31 -23.14
CA GLU A 647 28.06 30.05 -23.28
C GLU A 647 27.63 28.76 -22.59
N GLU A 648 28.40 27.69 -22.74
CA GLU A 648 28.15 26.39 -22.07
C GLU A 648 28.30 26.52 -20.55
N SER A 649 29.34 27.22 -20.09
CA SER A 649 29.57 27.53 -18.68
C SER A 649 28.40 28.29 -18.07
N ALA A 650 27.87 29.29 -18.78
CA ALA A 650 26.70 30.05 -18.34
C ALA A 650 25.41 29.20 -18.32
N LEU A 651 25.26 28.26 -19.25
CA LEU A 651 24.11 27.35 -19.32
C LEU A 651 24.11 26.34 -18.16
N LEU A 652 25.28 25.83 -17.79
CA LEU A 652 25.46 24.87 -16.70
C LEU A 652 25.31 25.51 -15.31
N LYS A 653 25.84 26.72 -15.14
CA LYS A 653 25.88 27.35 -13.82
C LYS A 653 24.46 27.61 -13.29
N GLY A 654 24.11 26.92 -12.21
CA GLY A 654 22.81 26.97 -11.57
C GLY A 654 21.74 26.09 -12.23
N SER A 655 22.11 25.13 -13.09
CA SER A 655 21.15 24.26 -13.80
C SER A 655 20.50 23.17 -12.92
N ASN A 656 20.44 23.33 -11.60
CA ASN A 656 19.74 22.43 -10.68
C ASN A 656 18.84 23.24 -9.73
N ASP A 657 17.64 22.72 -9.45
CA ASP A 657 16.79 23.24 -8.38
C ASP A 657 17.06 22.53 -7.04
N PHE A 658 17.49 21.26 -7.08
CA PHE A 658 17.85 20.43 -5.92
C PHE A 658 19.13 19.61 -6.20
N PHE A 659 19.68 18.99 -5.16
CA PHE A 659 20.83 18.08 -5.28
C PHE A 659 20.37 16.61 -5.14
N GLY A 660 20.29 15.87 -6.24
CA GLY A 660 19.97 14.43 -6.20
C GLY A 660 21.21 13.60 -5.82
N LEU A 661 21.07 12.67 -4.87
CA LEU A 661 22.18 11.85 -4.38
C LEU A 661 21.83 10.37 -4.33
N ASN A 662 22.69 9.56 -4.94
CA ASN A 662 22.75 8.12 -4.76
C ASN A 662 24.03 7.76 -3.99
N HIS A 663 23.89 7.01 -2.89
CA HIS A 663 25.01 6.63 -2.04
C HIS A 663 24.88 5.20 -1.53
N TYR A 664 25.87 4.34 -1.79
CA TYR A 664 25.75 2.93 -1.42
C TYR A 664 26.84 2.44 -0.46
N SER A 665 28.04 3.03 -0.52
CA SER A 665 29.20 2.49 0.18
C SER A 665 30.20 3.57 0.60
N THR A 666 31.21 3.15 1.35
CA THR A 666 32.35 3.96 1.75
C THR A 666 33.64 3.20 1.54
N ALA A 667 34.70 3.91 1.14
CA ALA A 667 36.05 3.37 1.03
C ALA A 667 37.03 4.29 1.75
N TYR A 668 38.11 3.70 2.28
CA TYR A 668 39.29 4.46 2.67
C TYR A 668 40.13 4.79 1.45
N VAL A 669 40.74 5.97 1.48
CA VAL A 669 41.54 6.53 0.39
C VAL A 669 42.87 7.05 0.94
N GLU A 670 43.93 6.78 0.19
CA GLU A 670 45.30 7.25 0.40
C GLU A 670 45.94 7.53 -0.97
N PRO A 671 47.03 8.34 -1.06
CA PRO A 671 47.68 8.58 -2.34
C PRO A 671 48.25 7.28 -2.93
N SER A 672 48.21 7.16 -4.26
CA SER A 672 48.85 6.04 -4.95
C SER A 672 50.37 6.19 -4.95
N ASP A 673 51.08 5.06 -5.06
CA ASP A 673 52.55 5.07 -5.07
C ASP A 673 53.08 5.83 -6.31
N ALA A 674 52.39 5.68 -7.45
CA ALA A 674 52.64 6.44 -8.68
C ALA A 674 52.49 7.96 -8.48
N PHE A 675 51.47 8.40 -7.73
CA PHE A 675 51.28 9.81 -7.40
C PHE A 675 52.44 10.34 -6.55
N LEU A 676 52.86 9.59 -5.52
CA LEU A 676 53.98 9.96 -4.67
C LEU A 676 55.33 9.98 -5.43
N ALA A 677 55.47 9.13 -6.45
CA ALA A 677 56.62 9.07 -7.34
C ALA A 677 56.61 10.15 -8.44
N ASN A 678 55.58 11.01 -8.50
CA ASN A 678 55.36 12.00 -9.58
C ASN A 678 55.31 11.37 -10.98
N GLU A 679 54.76 10.16 -11.10
CA GLU A 679 54.52 9.53 -12.39
C GLU A 679 53.48 10.30 -13.22
N VAL A 680 53.55 10.13 -14.55
CA VAL A 680 52.65 10.83 -15.47
C VAL A 680 51.22 10.31 -15.31
N CYS A 681 50.28 11.24 -15.11
CA CYS A 681 48.85 10.97 -15.01
C CYS A 681 48.32 10.20 -16.24
N GLY A 682 47.55 9.14 -16.02
CA GLY A 682 46.88 8.39 -17.09
C GLY A 682 47.71 7.27 -17.73
N SER A 683 48.61 6.62 -16.99
CA SER A 683 49.31 5.40 -17.44
C SER A 683 48.33 4.28 -17.81
N ASP A 684 47.33 4.03 -16.96
CA ASP A 684 46.41 2.87 -17.05
C ASP A 684 44.96 3.24 -17.41
N GLY A 685 44.61 4.53 -17.38
CA GLY A 685 43.35 5.07 -17.92
C GLY A 685 42.10 4.87 -17.05
N ILE A 686 42.26 4.71 -15.73
CA ILE A 686 41.16 4.63 -14.77
C ILE A 686 41.10 5.93 -13.96
N ILE A 687 39.91 6.45 -13.67
CA ILE A 687 39.70 7.76 -13.02
C ILE A 687 40.41 7.91 -11.67
N PHE A 688 40.61 6.82 -10.93
CA PHE A 688 41.31 6.82 -9.65
C PHE A 688 42.83 6.96 -9.80
N ASP A 689 43.41 6.45 -10.88
CA ASP A 689 44.81 6.71 -11.22
C ASP A 689 44.97 8.19 -11.63
N ASP A 690 43.98 8.72 -12.36
CA ASP A 690 43.93 10.13 -12.70
C ASP A 690 43.77 11.02 -11.46
N ALA A 691 43.03 10.59 -10.44
CA ALA A 691 42.99 11.26 -9.14
C ALA A 691 44.29 11.07 -8.32
N GLY A 692 45.12 10.07 -8.67
CA GLY A 692 46.35 9.72 -7.97
C GLY A 692 46.08 9.09 -6.61
N VAL A 693 45.10 8.21 -6.53
CA VAL A 693 44.64 7.61 -5.27
C VAL A 693 44.54 6.09 -5.38
N LYS A 694 44.66 5.41 -4.24
CA LYS A 694 44.31 4.00 -4.10
C LYS A 694 43.27 3.84 -2.99
N MET A 695 42.40 2.85 -3.17
CA MET A 695 41.30 2.58 -2.25
C MET A 695 41.55 1.33 -1.43
N SER A 696 41.06 1.35 -0.21
CA SER A 696 41.04 0.20 0.70
C SER A 696 39.75 0.20 1.51
N ALA A 697 39.50 -0.88 2.22
CA ALA A 697 38.40 -1.00 3.17
C ALA A 697 38.94 -1.54 4.49
N ASP A 698 38.24 -1.27 5.57
CA ASP A 698 38.48 -1.99 6.82
C ASP A 698 37.94 -3.43 6.65
N ASP A 699 38.75 -4.43 6.98
CA ASP A 699 38.31 -5.83 6.96
C ASP A 699 37.26 -6.12 8.04
N ALA A 700 37.12 -5.25 9.05
CA ALA A 700 36.07 -5.33 10.05
C ALA A 700 34.72 -4.78 9.57
N TRP A 701 34.64 -4.08 8.43
CA TRP A 701 33.37 -3.58 7.94
C TRP A 701 32.51 -4.72 7.39
N PRO A 702 31.23 -4.82 7.79
CA PRO A 702 30.30 -5.75 7.16
C PRO A 702 30.20 -5.48 5.67
N ARG A 703 30.07 -6.55 4.87
CA ARG A 703 29.92 -6.46 3.43
C ARG A 703 28.64 -7.13 2.96
N THR A 704 28.04 -6.57 1.91
CA THR A 704 26.93 -7.21 1.20
C THR A 704 27.44 -8.38 0.37
N ASP A 705 26.53 -9.20 -0.17
CA ASP A 705 26.87 -10.32 -1.06
C ASP A 705 27.56 -9.86 -2.36
N VAL A 706 27.35 -8.60 -2.77
CA VAL A 706 28.04 -7.97 -3.91
C VAL A 706 29.33 -7.25 -3.49
N GLY A 707 29.74 -7.37 -2.23
CA GLY A 707 31.01 -6.88 -1.71
C GLY A 707 31.03 -5.41 -1.30
N TRP A 708 29.88 -4.73 -1.21
CA TRP A 708 29.82 -3.32 -0.78
C TRP A 708 29.97 -3.19 0.73
N ASN A 709 30.71 -2.17 1.18
CA ASN A 709 30.94 -1.95 2.60
C ASN A 709 29.73 -1.25 3.24
N VAL A 710 29.23 -1.79 4.34
CA VAL A 710 28.12 -1.22 5.10
C VAL A 710 28.66 -0.23 6.13
N VAL A 711 28.69 1.05 5.77
CA VAL A 711 29.35 2.11 6.57
C VAL A 711 28.43 3.32 6.79
N PRO A 712 27.50 3.26 7.77
CA PRO A 712 26.48 4.30 7.95
C PRO A 712 27.04 5.71 8.22
N TRP A 713 28.21 5.81 8.88
CA TRP A 713 28.80 7.12 9.16
C TRP A 713 29.35 7.81 7.91
N GLY A 714 29.67 7.07 6.85
CA GLY A 714 30.15 7.62 5.59
C GLY A 714 29.08 8.45 4.89
N PHE A 715 27.83 7.97 4.88
CA PHE A 715 26.68 8.69 4.37
C PHE A 715 26.52 10.06 5.04
N ARG A 716 26.57 10.11 6.38
CA ARG A 716 26.52 11.38 7.13
C ARG A 716 27.64 12.32 6.73
N LYS A 717 28.87 11.83 6.56
CA LYS A 717 30.03 12.64 6.18
C LYS A 717 29.86 13.23 4.78
N LEU A 718 29.34 12.45 3.84
CA LEU A 718 29.05 12.91 2.48
C LEU A 718 28.01 14.03 2.48
N LEU A 719 26.89 13.88 3.19
CA LEU A 719 25.86 14.93 3.30
C LEU A 719 26.42 16.24 3.86
N VAL A 720 27.26 16.16 4.90
CA VAL A 720 27.93 17.34 5.48
C VAL A 720 28.89 17.99 4.49
N TRP A 721 29.64 17.19 3.72
CA TRP A 721 30.56 17.70 2.71
C TRP A 721 29.82 18.40 1.57
N ILE A 722 28.74 17.80 1.06
CA ILE A 722 27.87 18.40 0.01
C ILE A 722 27.31 19.73 0.50
N GLN A 723 26.76 19.76 1.72
CA GLN A 723 26.21 20.98 2.31
C GLN A 723 27.27 22.08 2.43
N ALA A 724 28.49 21.73 2.87
CA ALA A 724 29.58 22.69 3.05
C ALA A 724 30.10 23.26 1.72
N ARG A 725 30.16 22.45 0.66
CA ARG A 725 30.68 22.87 -0.65
C ARG A 725 29.65 23.58 -1.51
N TYR A 726 28.44 23.04 -1.60
CA TYR A 726 27.45 23.45 -2.61
C TYR A 726 26.27 24.24 -2.05
N ALA A 727 25.94 24.06 -0.76
CA ALA A 727 24.79 24.69 -0.10
C ALA A 727 23.50 24.70 -0.98
N PRO A 728 23.01 23.52 -1.41
CA PRO A 728 21.97 23.42 -2.42
C PRO A 728 20.66 24.08 -1.96
N ALA A 729 20.17 25.05 -2.73
CA ALA A 729 19.02 25.88 -2.35
C ALA A 729 17.72 25.07 -2.17
N GLY A 730 17.46 24.09 -3.03
CA GLY A 730 16.32 23.15 -2.89
C GLY A 730 16.60 21.95 -2.00
N GLY A 731 17.72 21.93 -1.27
CA GLY A 731 18.12 20.83 -0.40
C GLY A 731 18.73 19.63 -1.15
N ILE A 732 19.03 18.58 -0.38
CA ILE A 732 19.57 17.31 -0.86
C ILE A 732 18.44 16.29 -0.85
N ILE A 733 18.17 15.67 -2.01
CA ILE A 733 17.22 14.57 -2.16
C ILE A 733 18.04 13.29 -2.32
N VAL A 734 17.91 12.38 -1.35
CA VAL A 734 18.54 11.06 -1.43
C VAL A 734 17.62 10.19 -2.28
N THR A 735 18.00 10.00 -3.53
CA THR A 735 17.18 9.32 -4.54
C THR A 735 17.36 7.81 -4.49
N GLU A 736 18.54 7.34 -4.08
CA GLU A 736 18.86 5.92 -3.85
C GLU A 736 19.86 5.79 -2.69
N ASN A 737 19.76 4.73 -1.87
CA ASN A 737 20.69 4.45 -0.77
C ASN A 737 20.88 2.95 -0.53
#